data_AF-A0A5P8W267-F1
#
_entry.id   AF-A0A5P8W267-F1
#
_cell.length_a   1.000
_cell.length_b   1.000
_cell.length_c   1.000
_cell.angle_alpha   90.00
_cell.angle_beta   90.00
_cell.angle_gamma   90.00
#
_symmetry.space_group_name_H-M   'P 1'
#
loop_
_entity.id
_entity.type
_entity.pdbx_description
1 polymer ?
#
loop_
_entity_poly.entity_id
_entity_poly.type
_entity_poly.pdbx_seq_one_letter_code
_entity_poly.pdbx_strand_id
1 'polypeptide(L)'
;MSRLSVPPNFIGTSSADTIVGEELNAPLAIGIEILSKGSIDTRSGKDTIKGTGNGTNGGNGGNGNKGIDGGNGGTGTGIANSGNLNTEKENDNITGTGQGGNGGNGIEDGASGTAGSGTGIANSVSLNTGSGNDTLTGTGNGGNGGNTNTGDGGSEGGSGTGIANSGNLNAGDENDNIIGTGNGGNGGSNAIEGSQGGSGTGIANSGSLNTGSGNDTLTGTGNGGDGGEGIRSAFYGNGGTGTGIANSGKSGSLNTGDGNDTIIGIGTSSDKYFGGIGTGIANSASLTTGSGNDIIIGTGTGSNNYSNGTGIDNSGSLNTGSGNDRITGTGNGGLNSFSNGGTGTGIANSGNLNTEKENDNIIGTGQGGDGGSGNEGVDGGDGGNGGIGTGIANSGNLNTEKENDNITGTGQGGDGGRGYPNDGIEKGVEIEEGVGGTGGTGTGIANSASLNTGSGNDTLTGTGNGGEGGTGVDGIDGVTGGTGGTGTGIANSGNLNTEKENDNIIGTGNGGNGGNGGIGTGIANSGNLNTGSGNDTLTGTGNGGDGSKSDIYMFFPTGVSYLGGTGIGINNSGSINTGSGKDTIAGTGNGGNIGNVGNGGDGGSGTGIDNSKKLDTQDGEDTITGIGTGGYGDTVYGGSGTGINNSGSISTGSGKDAIAGTGNGGNSGVQGGSGTGINNSKELDTQDGEDTITGIGTGGTGGEGAGTGTGINNSGSINTGSGEDTITGTGNGGNFSNGGTGTGINNSGSINTGSGKDTIAGTGNGGNGGYTSYGGFGNGGSGTGIDNSKELDTQDGEDTITGIGTGGTGGNAYSASDGGAGTGINNSGSINTGSGNDTITGTGNGGKINSPPGSSGAGTGIQNIKNATITTGSDKDTIIGYGNSLGENATAYGIFNDGLIDTGDSCDKLTGQATTTIGGTAYGIYGQGTINTGDGNDEITATSIVDGVQQKVSIDGGIKIDLGTGNDYLKGFGTATVDGGKGFDTLDLGAFNRSELLVSGVISGNTVNSANFSFNSDGNTISLSTTGFEKFIFADSSLDYSTLVNGA
;
A
#
# COMPACT_ATOMS: atom_id res chain seq x y z
N MET A 1 22.32 46.32 -41.26
CA MET A 1 21.45 47.01 -42.24
C MET A 1 20.02 46.98 -41.71
N SER A 2 19.17 47.95 -42.07
CA SER A 2 17.81 48.09 -41.53
C SER A 2 16.87 46.89 -41.78
N ARG A 3 17.28 45.97 -42.66
CA ARG A 3 16.77 44.61 -42.93
C ARG A 3 17.74 44.01 -43.95
N LEU A 4 18.15 42.75 -43.79
CA LEU A 4 18.94 42.05 -44.82
C LEU A 4 18.05 41.00 -45.50
N SER A 5 17.52 41.33 -46.69
CA SER A 5 16.81 40.36 -47.53
C SER A 5 17.75 39.80 -48.61
N VAL A 6 17.87 38.47 -48.67
CA VAL A 6 18.77 37.76 -49.60
C VAL A 6 17.97 37.20 -50.79
N PRO A 7 17.91 37.99 -51.89
CA PRO A 7 18.16 37.48 -53.24
C PRO A 7 19.07 38.48 -54.01
N PRO A 8 20.36 38.20 -54.32
CA PRO A 8 20.95 36.92 -54.70
C PRO A 8 21.72 36.24 -53.56
N ASN A 9 22.18 35.01 -53.81
CA ASN A 9 22.96 34.20 -52.88
C ASN A 9 24.15 34.99 -52.28
N PHE A 10 24.35 34.87 -50.97
CA PHE A 10 25.56 35.28 -50.30
C PHE A 10 26.51 34.08 -50.23
N ILE A 11 27.74 34.25 -50.71
CA ILE A 11 28.82 33.27 -50.59
C ILE A 11 29.95 33.95 -49.82
N GLY A 12 30.26 33.43 -48.63
CA GLY A 12 31.28 33.94 -47.71
C GLY A 12 32.70 33.62 -48.14
N THR A 13 33.67 33.57 -47.22
CA THR A 13 35.10 33.33 -47.46
C THR A 13 35.58 32.10 -46.71
N SER A 14 36.78 31.59 -47.01
CA SER A 14 37.38 30.51 -46.22
C SER A 14 37.97 31.01 -44.88
N SER A 15 37.46 32.13 -44.36
CA SER A 15 37.91 32.80 -43.14
C SER A 15 36.67 33.35 -42.43
N ALA A 16 36.77 33.60 -41.12
CA ALA A 16 35.67 34.09 -40.31
C ALA A 16 34.90 35.26 -40.96
N ASP A 17 33.64 35.00 -41.29
CA ASP A 17 32.68 35.94 -41.81
C ASP A 17 31.75 36.44 -40.70
N THR A 18 31.17 37.62 -40.90
CA THR A 18 30.18 38.18 -39.98
C THR A 18 29.03 38.85 -40.75
N ILE A 19 27.83 38.32 -40.59
CA ILE A 19 26.60 38.80 -41.22
C ILE A 19 25.68 39.37 -40.15
N VAL A 20 25.27 40.64 -40.27
CA VAL A 20 24.38 41.30 -39.29
C VAL A 20 23.22 42.02 -39.97
N GLY A 21 22.00 41.62 -39.62
CA GLY A 21 20.75 42.24 -40.06
C GLY A 21 19.91 42.73 -38.87
N GLU A 22 19.35 43.93 -38.96
CA GLU A 22 18.59 44.53 -37.86
C GLU A 22 17.44 45.40 -38.41
N GLU A 23 16.19 45.03 -38.13
CA GLU A 23 15.00 45.84 -38.46
C GLU A 23 14.28 46.21 -37.17
N LEU A 24 14.10 47.51 -36.92
CA LEU A 24 13.48 48.02 -35.69
C LEU A 24 12.24 48.85 -36.00
N ASN A 25 11.22 48.68 -35.16
CA ASN A 25 9.97 49.44 -35.20
C ASN A 25 9.27 49.33 -36.58
N ALA A 26 9.12 48.11 -37.10
CA ALA A 26 8.30 47.84 -38.27
C ALA A 26 7.09 46.93 -37.92
N PRO A 27 5.94 47.05 -38.59
CA PRO A 27 4.80 46.15 -38.34
C PRO A 27 5.15 44.67 -38.57
N LEU A 28 6.07 44.42 -39.51
CA LEU A 28 6.75 43.15 -39.71
C LEU A 28 8.24 43.45 -39.77
N ALA A 29 8.94 43.27 -38.66
CA ALA A 29 10.37 43.53 -38.54
C ALA A 29 11.16 42.23 -38.67
N ILE A 30 12.03 42.13 -39.67
CA ILE A 30 12.88 40.97 -39.91
C ILE A 30 14.35 41.40 -39.97
N GLY A 31 15.19 40.87 -39.08
CA GLY A 31 16.62 41.18 -39.11
C GLY A 31 17.30 40.66 -40.38
N ILE A 32 17.23 39.35 -40.59
CA ILE A 32 17.71 38.65 -41.78
C ILE A 32 16.56 37.83 -42.39
N GLU A 33 16.32 38.01 -43.68
CA GLU A 33 15.29 37.29 -44.44
C GLU A 33 15.94 36.56 -45.63
N ILE A 34 15.91 35.23 -45.60
CA ILE A 34 16.37 34.37 -46.69
C ILE A 34 15.12 33.88 -47.43
N LEU A 35 14.91 34.39 -48.65
CA LEU A 35 13.72 34.05 -49.43
C LEU A 35 13.81 32.64 -50.01
N SER A 36 12.72 32.10 -50.55
CA SER A 36 12.60 30.72 -51.07
C SER A 36 13.60 30.29 -52.14
N LYS A 37 14.31 31.23 -52.76
CA LYS A 37 15.40 30.97 -53.72
C LYS A 37 16.74 31.57 -53.28
N GLY A 38 16.78 32.20 -52.11
CA GLY A 38 17.98 32.76 -51.52
C GLY A 38 18.83 31.68 -50.84
N SER A 39 20.13 31.92 -50.80
CA SER A 39 21.09 31.07 -50.09
C SER A 39 22.09 31.95 -49.36
N ILE A 40 22.42 31.61 -48.12
CA ILE A 40 23.62 32.07 -47.43
C ILE A 40 24.52 30.86 -47.26
N ASP A 41 25.75 30.95 -47.72
CA ASP A 41 26.77 29.92 -47.60
C ASP A 41 28.09 30.58 -47.19
N THR A 42 28.46 30.55 -45.90
CA THR A 42 29.65 31.27 -45.43
C THR A 42 30.97 30.59 -45.82
N ARG A 43 30.92 29.30 -46.15
CA ARG A 43 32.09 28.42 -46.35
C ARG A 43 32.85 28.22 -45.05
N SER A 44 33.97 27.50 -45.09
CA SER A 44 34.80 27.25 -43.89
C SER A 44 35.23 28.53 -43.15
N GLY A 45 35.11 28.56 -41.84
CA GLY A 45 35.61 29.66 -41.00
C GLY A 45 34.84 29.68 -39.68
N LYS A 46 35.31 30.46 -38.69
CA LYS A 46 34.53 30.70 -37.46
C LYS A 46 33.53 31.83 -37.70
N ASP A 47 32.40 31.50 -38.28
CA ASP A 47 31.48 32.48 -38.82
C ASP A 47 30.46 32.94 -37.79
N THR A 48 29.90 34.12 -38.00
CA THR A 48 28.87 34.69 -37.13
C THR A 48 27.72 35.29 -37.92
N ILE A 49 26.50 34.83 -37.66
CA ILE A 49 25.28 35.32 -38.31
C ILE A 49 24.33 35.84 -37.25
N LYS A 50 23.98 37.13 -37.30
CA LYS A 50 23.15 37.78 -36.29
C LYS A 50 21.97 38.54 -36.90
N GLY A 51 20.75 38.15 -36.52
CA GLY A 51 19.52 38.82 -36.92
C GLY A 51 18.76 39.43 -35.73
N THR A 52 18.28 40.67 -35.85
CA THR A 52 17.41 41.31 -34.85
C THR A 52 16.18 41.94 -35.50
N GLY A 53 14.98 41.58 -35.06
CA GLY A 53 13.71 42.15 -35.55
C GLY A 53 12.84 42.64 -34.40
N ASN A 54 12.55 43.94 -34.33
CA ASN A 54 11.64 44.54 -33.33
C ASN A 54 10.37 45.09 -33.99
N GLY A 55 9.23 44.52 -33.63
CA GLY A 55 7.90 44.97 -34.05
C GLY A 55 7.59 46.40 -33.61
N THR A 56 6.77 47.13 -34.39
CA THR A 56 6.22 48.43 -33.94
C THR A 56 5.29 48.25 -32.76
N ASN A 57 5.33 49.17 -31.80
CA ASN A 57 4.23 49.32 -30.86
C ASN A 57 2.98 49.86 -31.57
N GLY A 58 1.82 49.39 -31.17
CA GLY A 58 0.53 49.92 -31.57
C GLY A 58 0.37 51.38 -31.17
N GLY A 59 -0.28 52.17 -32.04
CA GLY A 59 -0.64 53.54 -31.70
C GLY A 59 -1.71 53.57 -30.61
N ASN A 60 -1.59 54.48 -29.64
CA ASN A 60 -2.65 54.71 -28.66
C ASN A 60 -3.86 55.38 -29.32
N GLY A 61 -5.07 55.07 -28.84
CA GLY A 61 -6.30 55.76 -29.22
C GLY A 61 -6.16 57.28 -29.05
N GLY A 62 -6.74 58.06 -29.96
CA GLY A 62 -6.64 59.51 -29.95
C GLY A 62 -7.75 60.15 -29.12
N ASN A 63 -7.43 61.21 -28.37
CA ASN A 63 -8.45 62.00 -27.65
C ASN A 63 -9.18 62.93 -28.64
N GLY A 64 -10.12 62.38 -29.43
CA GLY A 64 -10.91 63.09 -30.44
C GLY A 64 -11.70 62.14 -31.36
N ASN A 65 -12.62 62.69 -32.16
CA ASN A 65 -13.58 61.99 -33.06
C ASN A 65 -12.99 61.01 -34.11
N LYS A 66 -11.72 60.62 -34.02
CA LYS A 66 -11.07 59.63 -34.89
C LYS A 66 -10.30 58.60 -34.05
N GLY A 67 -10.90 57.42 -33.92
CA GLY A 67 -10.26 56.19 -33.46
C GLY A 67 -10.13 56.09 -31.94
N ILE A 68 -11.10 55.43 -31.32
CA ILE A 68 -11.08 55.05 -29.90
C ILE A 68 -10.23 53.78 -29.66
N ASP A 69 -9.97 53.00 -30.71
CA ASP A 69 -9.24 51.72 -30.65
C ASP A 69 -7.72 51.90 -30.64
N GLY A 70 -7.04 51.07 -29.84
CA GLY A 70 -5.60 50.90 -29.87
C GLY A 70 -5.13 50.10 -31.09
N GLY A 71 -4.00 50.48 -31.67
CA GLY A 71 -3.39 49.73 -32.77
C GLY A 71 -2.73 48.43 -32.31
N ASN A 72 -2.64 47.42 -33.17
CA ASN A 72 -1.94 46.17 -32.84
C ASN A 72 -0.41 46.36 -32.85
N GLY A 73 0.28 45.59 -32.01
CA GLY A 73 1.72 45.44 -32.04
C GLY A 73 2.20 44.68 -33.29
N GLY A 74 3.37 45.04 -33.79
CA GLY A 74 4.02 44.40 -34.94
C GLY A 74 4.75 43.12 -34.58
N THR A 75 4.97 42.24 -35.56
CA THR A 75 5.76 41.02 -35.38
C THR A 75 7.25 41.32 -35.51
N GLY A 76 8.08 40.73 -34.65
CA GLY A 76 9.53 40.78 -34.75
C GLY A 76 10.16 39.41 -34.98
N THR A 77 10.94 39.25 -36.03
CA THR A 77 11.69 38.03 -36.32
C THR A 77 13.19 38.34 -36.46
N GLY A 78 14.05 37.65 -35.71
CA GLY A 78 15.50 37.83 -35.83
C GLY A 78 16.01 37.33 -37.17
N ILE A 79 15.86 36.04 -37.43
CA ILE A 79 16.22 35.38 -38.69
C ILE A 79 15.01 34.62 -39.23
N ALA A 80 14.55 34.97 -40.44
CA ALA A 80 13.52 34.25 -41.18
C ALA A 80 14.15 33.52 -42.37
N ASN A 81 14.30 32.20 -42.27
CA ASN A 81 14.85 31.36 -43.31
C ASN A 81 13.76 30.57 -44.03
N SER A 82 13.47 30.98 -45.26
CA SER A 82 12.67 30.22 -46.22
C SER A 82 13.49 29.69 -47.39
N GLY A 83 14.82 29.87 -47.38
CA GLY A 83 15.74 29.33 -48.38
C GLY A 83 16.76 28.38 -47.75
N ASN A 84 18.03 28.53 -48.12
CA ASN A 84 19.12 27.72 -47.58
C ASN A 84 20.10 28.59 -46.77
N LEU A 85 20.49 28.11 -45.59
CA LEU A 85 21.52 28.69 -44.74
C LEU A 85 22.57 27.61 -44.45
N ASN A 86 23.84 27.85 -44.75
CA ASN A 86 24.95 26.91 -44.59
C ASN A 86 26.20 27.61 -44.04
N THR A 87 26.85 27.06 -43.00
CA THR A 87 28.15 27.58 -42.49
C THR A 87 29.35 26.62 -42.65
N GLU A 88 29.12 25.43 -43.23
CA GLU A 88 30.14 24.43 -43.63
C GLU A 88 31.05 23.85 -42.54
N LYS A 89 32.06 24.58 -42.04
CA LYS A 89 33.13 24.01 -41.20
C LYS A 89 33.67 25.00 -40.18
N GLU A 90 34.23 24.44 -39.11
CA GLU A 90 34.74 25.13 -37.91
C GLU A 90 33.59 25.55 -36.98
N ASN A 91 33.91 26.22 -35.87
CA ASN A 91 32.90 26.55 -34.86
C ASN A 91 32.19 27.86 -35.23
N ASP A 92 30.92 27.74 -35.60
CA ASP A 92 30.06 28.83 -36.04
C ASP A 92 29.09 29.31 -34.97
N ASN A 93 28.62 30.55 -35.12
CA ASN A 93 27.62 31.13 -34.22
C ASN A 93 26.47 31.81 -34.99
N ILE A 94 25.25 31.29 -34.86
CA ILE A 94 24.05 31.85 -35.45
C ILE A 94 23.12 32.34 -34.34
N THR A 95 22.80 33.63 -34.32
CA THR A 95 21.96 34.26 -33.29
C THR A 95 20.78 35.01 -33.91
N GLY A 96 19.56 34.70 -33.50
CA GLY A 96 18.35 35.43 -33.88
C GLY A 96 17.61 36.01 -32.67
N THR A 97 17.26 37.30 -32.71
CA THR A 97 16.43 37.95 -31.68
C THR A 97 15.19 38.58 -32.30
N GLY A 98 14.00 38.12 -31.90
CA GLY A 98 12.72 38.70 -32.32
C GLY A 98 11.96 39.28 -31.13
N GLN A 99 11.53 40.54 -31.24
CA GLN A 99 10.70 41.21 -30.24
C GLN A 99 9.37 41.61 -30.87
N GLY A 100 8.26 41.10 -30.34
CA GLY A 100 6.93 41.56 -30.67
C GLY A 100 6.71 42.99 -30.17
N GLY A 101 6.01 43.79 -30.94
CA GLY A 101 5.58 45.12 -30.53
C GLY A 101 4.44 45.06 -29.53
N ASN A 102 4.36 46.03 -28.62
CA ASN A 102 3.25 46.10 -27.67
C ASN A 102 1.95 46.56 -28.36
N GLY A 103 0.82 46.08 -27.87
CA GLY A 103 -0.49 46.60 -28.21
C GLY A 103 -0.67 48.06 -27.78
N GLY A 104 -1.40 48.82 -28.58
CA GLY A 104 -1.78 50.20 -28.26
C GLY A 104 -2.92 50.25 -27.25
N ASN A 105 -2.93 51.26 -26.38
CA ASN A 105 -4.00 51.44 -25.40
C ASN A 105 -5.29 51.98 -26.06
N GLY A 106 -6.44 51.46 -25.64
CA GLY A 106 -7.76 52.00 -26.01
C GLY A 106 -8.22 53.13 -25.07
N ILE A 107 -9.02 54.07 -25.57
CA ILE A 107 -9.64 55.17 -24.79
C ILE A 107 -11.17 55.07 -24.89
N GLU A 108 -11.88 55.27 -23.77
CA GLU A 108 -13.35 55.48 -23.72
C GLU A 108 -14.16 54.50 -24.60
N ASP A 109 -14.22 53.23 -24.17
CA ASP A 109 -14.97 52.13 -24.79
C ASP A 109 -14.36 51.55 -26.09
N GLY A 110 -13.19 52.04 -26.52
CA GLY A 110 -12.43 51.46 -27.63
C GLY A 110 -11.65 50.20 -27.26
N ALA A 111 -11.51 49.27 -28.21
CA ALA A 111 -10.75 48.05 -28.02
C ALA A 111 -9.24 48.33 -27.91
N SER A 112 -8.54 47.70 -26.98
CA SER A 112 -7.07 47.71 -26.99
C SER A 112 -6.53 46.88 -28.16
N GLY A 113 -5.38 47.29 -28.70
CA GLY A 113 -4.74 46.53 -29.76
C GLY A 113 -4.00 45.31 -29.22
N THR A 114 -4.04 44.19 -29.93
CA THR A 114 -3.33 42.96 -29.55
C THR A 114 -1.84 43.15 -29.65
N ALA A 115 -1.08 42.43 -28.82
CA ALA A 115 0.37 42.48 -28.94
C ALA A 115 0.89 41.69 -30.15
N GLY A 116 2.11 42.00 -30.57
CA GLY A 116 2.80 41.28 -31.64
C GLY A 116 3.61 40.09 -31.12
N SER A 117 3.89 39.13 -31.99
CA SER A 117 4.75 37.97 -31.68
C SER A 117 6.23 38.26 -31.88
N GLY A 118 7.09 37.63 -31.10
CA GLY A 118 8.54 37.64 -31.28
C GLY A 118 9.08 36.25 -31.62
N THR A 119 9.89 36.13 -32.66
CA THR A 119 10.57 34.88 -33.05
C THR A 119 12.05 35.09 -33.23
N GLY A 120 12.90 34.36 -32.49
CA GLY A 120 14.35 34.46 -32.64
C GLY A 120 14.80 33.99 -34.02
N ILE A 121 14.61 32.71 -34.30
CA ILE A 121 14.96 32.06 -35.56
C ILE A 121 13.73 31.29 -36.08
N ALA A 122 13.32 31.53 -37.31
CA ALA A 122 12.27 30.78 -38.00
C ALA A 122 12.88 30.08 -39.22
N ASN A 123 12.98 28.75 -39.18
CA ASN A 123 13.46 27.93 -40.29
C ASN A 123 12.31 27.14 -40.92
N SER A 124 12.09 27.34 -42.21
CA SER A 124 11.01 26.68 -42.97
C SER A 124 11.51 25.83 -44.15
N VAL A 125 12.82 25.86 -44.45
CA VAL A 125 13.40 25.07 -45.54
C VAL A 125 14.69 24.35 -45.10
N SER A 126 15.86 25.00 -45.07
CA SER A 126 17.12 24.32 -44.71
C SER A 126 18.09 25.24 -43.98
N LEU A 127 18.54 24.81 -42.81
CA LEU A 127 19.61 25.42 -42.02
C LEU A 127 20.63 24.32 -41.67
N ASN A 128 21.89 24.50 -42.04
CA ASN A 128 22.99 23.58 -41.81
C ASN A 128 24.18 24.34 -41.20
N THR A 129 24.71 23.97 -40.04
CA THR A 129 25.92 24.63 -39.51
C THR A 129 27.20 23.94 -39.98
N GLY A 130 27.15 22.63 -40.20
CA GLY A 130 28.23 21.87 -40.84
C GLY A 130 29.11 21.17 -39.80
N SER A 131 30.40 20.99 -40.05
CA SER A 131 31.27 20.29 -39.09
C SER A 131 31.96 21.27 -38.14
N GLY A 132 31.82 21.10 -36.83
CA GLY A 132 32.41 22.00 -35.85
C GLY A 132 31.59 22.01 -34.56
N ASN A 133 32.08 22.69 -33.53
CA ASN A 133 31.30 22.84 -32.29
C ASN A 133 30.49 24.13 -32.42
N ASP A 134 29.34 24.03 -33.06
CA ASP A 134 28.52 25.16 -33.48
C ASP A 134 27.56 25.61 -32.38
N THR A 135 27.14 26.87 -32.46
CA THR A 135 26.15 27.44 -31.54
C THR A 135 25.02 28.12 -32.29
N LEU A 136 23.78 27.67 -32.06
CA LEU A 136 22.57 28.25 -32.61
C LEU A 136 21.70 28.80 -31.48
N THR A 137 21.54 30.13 -31.41
CA THR A 137 20.76 30.80 -30.34
C THR A 137 19.57 31.58 -30.91
N GLY A 138 18.36 31.23 -30.51
CA GLY A 138 17.14 31.97 -30.84
C GLY A 138 16.47 32.55 -29.60
N THR A 139 16.18 33.85 -29.58
CA THR A 139 15.40 34.52 -28.53
C THR A 139 14.18 35.21 -29.12
N GLY A 140 12.98 34.77 -28.72
CA GLY A 140 11.72 35.39 -29.12
C GLY A 140 10.96 35.93 -27.91
N ASN A 141 10.63 37.21 -27.91
CA ASN A 141 9.81 37.84 -26.88
C ASN A 141 8.52 38.35 -27.48
N GLY A 142 7.37 37.92 -26.98
CA GLY A 142 6.08 38.50 -27.31
C GLY A 142 5.95 39.93 -26.78
N GLY A 143 5.19 40.76 -27.48
CA GLY A 143 4.83 42.08 -26.99
C GLY A 143 3.77 41.99 -25.89
N ASN A 144 3.62 43.05 -25.10
CA ASN A 144 2.55 43.16 -24.11
C ASN A 144 1.24 43.65 -24.76
N GLY A 145 0.10 43.16 -24.29
CA GLY A 145 -1.21 43.67 -24.67
C GLY A 145 -1.41 45.13 -24.30
N GLY A 146 -2.22 45.84 -25.07
CA GLY A 146 -2.68 47.20 -24.74
C GLY A 146 -3.70 47.21 -23.60
N ASN A 147 -3.68 48.28 -22.81
CA ASN A 147 -4.61 48.50 -21.69
C ASN A 147 -5.87 49.27 -22.12
N THR A 148 -6.96 49.12 -21.37
CA THR A 148 -8.20 49.92 -21.50
C THR A 148 -8.66 50.47 -20.15
N ASN A 149 -9.20 51.70 -20.13
CA ASN A 149 -9.61 52.38 -18.89
C ASN A 149 -11.11 52.26 -18.56
N THR A 150 -11.98 51.94 -19.54
CA THR A 150 -13.45 51.98 -19.35
C THR A 150 -14.27 50.89 -20.06
N GLY A 151 -13.68 50.11 -20.97
CA GLY A 151 -14.40 49.18 -21.87
C GLY A 151 -14.33 47.69 -21.50
N ASP A 152 -14.99 46.84 -22.29
CA ASP A 152 -14.99 45.38 -22.11
C ASP A 152 -13.70 44.76 -22.71
N GLY A 153 -12.84 44.19 -21.84
CA GLY A 153 -11.60 43.46 -22.18
C GLY A 153 -10.31 44.30 -22.32
N GLY A 154 -9.22 43.80 -21.71
CA GLY A 154 -7.85 44.09 -22.17
C GLY A 154 -7.50 43.22 -23.38
N SER A 155 -6.32 43.41 -23.98
CA SER A 155 -5.88 42.61 -25.14
C SER A 155 -4.79 41.61 -24.80
N GLU A 156 -4.80 40.47 -25.48
CA GLU A 156 -3.88 39.36 -25.22
C GLU A 156 -2.40 39.74 -25.41
N GLY A 157 -1.56 39.13 -24.58
CA GLY A 157 -0.12 39.17 -24.72
C GLY A 157 0.36 38.39 -25.95
N GLY A 158 1.48 38.81 -26.52
CA GLY A 158 2.03 38.22 -27.73
C GLY A 158 2.80 36.93 -27.46
N SER A 159 2.91 36.04 -28.45
CA SER A 159 3.72 34.83 -28.30
C SER A 159 5.22 35.11 -28.49
N GLY A 160 6.07 34.47 -27.70
CA GLY A 160 7.53 34.46 -27.89
C GLY A 160 8.03 33.08 -28.25
N THR A 161 8.78 32.95 -29.35
CA THR A 161 9.39 31.68 -29.77
C THR A 161 10.89 31.84 -29.99
N GLY A 162 11.72 31.08 -29.29
CA GLY A 162 13.18 31.13 -29.49
C GLY A 162 13.58 30.65 -30.88
N ILE A 163 13.36 29.36 -31.15
CA ILE A 163 13.61 28.71 -32.44
C ILE A 163 12.34 28.03 -32.92
N ALA A 164 11.86 28.36 -34.11
CA ALA A 164 10.75 27.69 -34.78
C ALA A 164 11.28 26.97 -36.03
N ASN A 165 11.26 25.64 -36.02
CA ASN A 165 11.70 24.80 -37.14
C ASN A 165 10.51 24.03 -37.74
N SER A 166 10.19 24.31 -39.00
CA SER A 166 9.25 23.53 -39.82
C SER A 166 9.91 22.95 -41.08
N GLY A 167 11.20 23.24 -41.30
CA GLY A 167 12.03 22.67 -42.36
C GLY A 167 13.03 21.64 -41.83
N ASN A 168 14.23 21.62 -42.42
CA ASN A 168 15.36 20.83 -41.97
C ASN A 168 16.39 21.73 -41.26
N LEU A 169 16.74 21.38 -40.04
CA LEU A 169 17.80 21.99 -39.25
C LEU A 169 18.81 20.88 -38.93
N ASN A 170 20.05 21.05 -39.38
CA ASN A 170 21.16 20.13 -39.12
C ASN A 170 22.29 20.93 -38.46
N ALA A 171 22.76 20.55 -37.27
CA ALA A 171 23.94 21.18 -36.69
C ALA A 171 25.19 20.57 -37.34
N GLY A 172 25.44 19.28 -37.19
CA GLY A 172 26.32 18.50 -38.05
C GLY A 172 27.15 17.52 -37.24
N ASP A 173 28.47 17.53 -37.37
CA ASP A 173 29.31 16.64 -36.56
C ASP A 173 30.13 17.49 -35.57
N GLU A 174 30.57 16.88 -34.47
CA GLU A 174 31.17 17.46 -33.25
C GLU A 174 30.15 17.91 -32.19
N ASN A 175 30.55 18.65 -31.15
CA ASN A 175 29.67 18.94 -30.01
C ASN A 175 28.94 20.28 -30.22
N ASP A 176 27.68 20.20 -30.65
CA ASP A 176 26.86 21.34 -31.00
C ASP A 176 25.99 21.83 -29.84
N ASN A 177 25.66 23.12 -29.85
CA ASN A 177 24.80 23.75 -28.85
C ASN A 177 23.65 24.55 -29.47
N ILE A 178 22.43 24.07 -29.30
CA ILE A 178 21.22 24.73 -29.79
C ILE A 178 20.40 25.25 -28.61
N ILE A 179 20.20 26.56 -28.55
CA ILE A 179 19.53 27.26 -27.46
C ILE A 179 18.33 28.07 -27.97
N GLY A 180 17.13 27.75 -27.53
CA GLY A 180 15.91 28.51 -27.80
C GLY A 180 15.32 29.10 -26.52
N THR A 181 15.08 30.42 -26.49
CA THR A 181 14.37 31.10 -25.41
C THR A 181 13.13 31.82 -25.95
N GLY A 182 11.95 31.43 -25.50
CA GLY A 182 10.68 32.07 -25.84
C GLY A 182 10.01 32.67 -24.62
N ASN A 183 9.79 33.98 -24.60
CA ASN A 183 9.06 34.69 -23.54
C ASN A 183 7.73 35.19 -24.10
N GLY A 184 6.61 34.71 -23.57
CA GLY A 184 5.30 35.28 -23.82
C GLY A 184 5.21 36.71 -23.28
N GLY A 185 4.50 37.58 -23.98
CA GLY A 185 4.22 38.92 -23.50
C GLY A 185 3.03 38.94 -22.56
N ASN A 186 2.93 39.97 -21.72
CA ASN A 186 1.88 40.06 -20.72
C ASN A 186 0.54 40.51 -21.33
N GLY A 187 -0.57 40.04 -20.79
CA GLY A 187 -1.91 40.52 -21.12
C GLY A 187 -2.10 41.98 -20.71
N GLY A 188 -2.90 42.70 -21.49
CA GLY A 188 -3.36 44.05 -21.17
C GLY A 188 -4.33 44.06 -19.98
N SER A 189 -4.20 45.11 -19.16
CA SER A 189 -5.04 45.36 -17.99
C SER A 189 -6.31 46.16 -18.35
N ASN A 190 -7.39 45.95 -17.60
CA ASN A 190 -8.70 46.60 -17.83
C ASN A 190 -9.44 46.93 -16.53
N ALA A 191 -10.41 47.84 -16.58
CA ALA A 191 -11.35 48.15 -15.52
C ALA A 191 -12.29 46.99 -15.11
N ILE A 192 -12.58 46.03 -16.01
CA ILE A 192 -13.58 44.97 -15.80
C ILE A 192 -12.93 43.58 -15.72
N GLU A 193 -12.32 43.09 -16.80
CA GLU A 193 -11.67 41.76 -16.86
C GLU A 193 -10.26 41.85 -17.48
N GLY A 194 -9.27 41.25 -16.81
CA GLY A 194 -7.92 41.09 -17.34
C GLY A 194 -7.86 40.14 -18.54
N SER A 195 -6.91 40.36 -19.44
CA SER A 195 -6.72 39.54 -20.64
C SER A 195 -5.62 38.48 -20.49
N GLN A 196 -5.56 37.52 -21.41
CA GLN A 196 -4.63 36.40 -21.30
C GLN A 196 -3.18 36.82 -21.58
N GLY A 197 -2.25 36.23 -20.84
CA GLY A 197 -0.83 36.28 -21.16
C GLY A 197 -0.49 35.47 -22.40
N GLY A 198 0.55 35.89 -23.12
CA GLY A 198 1.02 35.21 -24.31
C GLY A 198 1.83 33.95 -24.00
N SER A 199 1.93 33.03 -24.96
CA SER A 199 2.73 31.80 -24.80
C SER A 199 4.22 32.03 -25.05
N GLY A 200 5.08 31.39 -24.25
CA GLY A 200 6.52 31.31 -24.48
C GLY A 200 6.94 29.89 -24.89
N THR A 201 7.64 29.75 -26.01
CA THR A 201 8.19 28.47 -26.47
C THR A 201 9.68 28.59 -26.76
N GLY A 202 10.52 27.80 -26.08
CA GLY A 202 11.96 27.80 -26.33
C GLY A 202 12.29 27.32 -27.74
N ILE A 203 11.99 26.06 -28.02
CA ILE A 203 12.18 25.43 -29.32
C ILE A 203 10.88 24.77 -29.76
N ALA A 204 10.35 25.18 -30.92
CA ALA A 204 9.19 24.58 -31.57
C ALA A 204 9.65 23.85 -32.83
N ASN A 205 9.71 22.51 -32.78
CA ASN A 205 10.05 21.67 -33.91
C ASN A 205 8.80 20.99 -34.49
N SER A 206 8.60 21.16 -35.79
CA SER A 206 7.57 20.48 -36.59
C SER A 206 8.09 19.88 -37.90
N GLY A 207 9.38 20.09 -38.19
CA GLY A 207 10.13 19.46 -39.27
C GLY A 207 11.21 18.53 -38.71
N SER A 208 12.37 18.49 -39.38
CA SER A 208 13.52 17.70 -38.95
C SER A 208 14.54 18.58 -38.23
N LEU A 209 14.92 18.22 -37.01
CA LEU A 209 16.04 18.79 -36.25
C LEU A 209 17.01 17.65 -35.95
N ASN A 210 18.24 17.77 -36.45
CA ASN A 210 19.32 16.81 -36.25
C ASN A 210 20.54 17.54 -35.68
N THR A 211 21.08 17.15 -34.53
CA THR A 211 22.35 17.73 -34.05
C THR A 211 23.54 16.98 -34.63
N GLY A 212 23.47 15.65 -34.75
CA GLY A 212 24.26 14.84 -35.66
C GLY A 212 25.19 13.87 -34.95
N SER A 213 26.51 14.07 -34.89
CA SER A 213 27.36 13.15 -34.10
C SER A 213 28.32 13.92 -33.21
N GLY A 214 28.41 13.57 -31.93
CA GLY A 214 29.13 14.32 -30.91
C GLY A 214 28.36 14.34 -29.60
N ASN A 215 28.83 15.07 -28.59
CA ASN A 215 28.10 15.23 -27.34
C ASN A 215 27.31 16.54 -27.41
N ASP A 216 26.14 16.49 -28.01
CA ASP A 216 25.36 17.66 -28.36
C ASP A 216 24.51 18.15 -27.19
N THR A 217 24.19 19.44 -27.18
CA THR A 217 23.30 20.05 -26.18
C THR A 217 22.16 20.81 -26.85
N LEU A 218 20.93 20.44 -26.50
CA LEU A 218 19.71 21.10 -26.95
C LEU A 218 18.96 21.68 -25.74
N THR A 219 18.90 23.00 -25.63
CA THR A 219 18.22 23.69 -24.52
C THR A 219 17.06 24.55 -25.02
N GLY A 220 15.85 24.25 -24.55
CA GLY A 220 14.65 25.07 -24.78
C GLY A 220 14.12 25.66 -23.46
N THR A 221 13.95 26.98 -23.41
CA THR A 221 13.32 27.69 -22.28
C THR A 221 12.09 28.45 -22.77
N GLY A 222 10.90 28.11 -22.27
CA GLY A 222 9.64 28.77 -22.58
C GLY A 222 9.00 29.37 -21.34
N ASN A 223 8.85 30.68 -21.30
CA ASN A 223 8.22 31.41 -20.20
C ASN A 223 6.89 31.99 -20.67
N GLY A 224 5.77 31.59 -20.07
CA GLY A 224 4.47 32.22 -20.32
C GLY A 224 4.43 33.68 -19.85
N GLY A 225 3.66 34.52 -20.53
CA GLY A 225 3.42 35.91 -20.12
C GLY A 225 2.37 36.03 -19.02
N ASP A 226 2.42 37.08 -18.22
CA ASP A 226 1.44 37.33 -17.15
C ASP A 226 0.04 37.59 -17.71
N GLY A 227 -1.00 37.16 -16.99
CA GLY A 227 -2.36 37.66 -17.23
C GLY A 227 -2.47 39.14 -16.87
N GLY A 228 -3.39 39.85 -17.55
CA GLY A 228 -3.69 41.25 -17.26
C GLY A 228 -4.45 41.45 -15.94
N GLU A 229 -4.30 42.62 -15.33
CA GLU A 229 -4.98 42.98 -14.07
C GLU A 229 -6.36 43.63 -14.33
N GLY A 230 -7.37 43.22 -13.56
CA GLY A 230 -8.70 43.83 -13.52
C GLY A 230 -8.86 44.84 -12.35
N ILE A 231 -9.31 46.07 -12.59
CA ILE A 231 -9.45 47.10 -11.52
C ILE A 231 -10.51 46.72 -10.48
N ARG A 232 -11.58 46.01 -10.89
CA ARG A 232 -12.50 45.36 -9.95
C ARG A 232 -11.87 44.02 -9.61
N SER A 233 -11.43 43.87 -8.36
CA SER A 233 -10.57 42.80 -7.81
C SER A 233 -11.04 41.34 -7.96
N ALA A 234 -12.01 41.05 -8.82
CA ALA A 234 -12.62 39.73 -9.01
C ALA A 234 -12.34 39.07 -10.38
N PHE A 235 -11.79 39.76 -11.39
CA PHE A 235 -11.62 39.20 -12.74
C PHE A 235 -10.23 39.51 -13.33
N TYR A 236 -9.29 38.60 -13.10
CA TYR A 236 -7.96 38.61 -13.70
C TYR A 236 -7.91 37.73 -14.95
N GLY A 237 -6.98 38.02 -15.86
CA GLY A 237 -6.74 37.17 -17.03
C GLY A 237 -5.90 35.93 -16.69
N ASN A 238 -6.01 34.90 -17.53
CA ASN A 238 -5.18 33.69 -17.40
C ASN A 238 -3.72 33.98 -17.78
N GLY A 239 -2.80 33.35 -17.06
CA GLY A 239 -1.40 33.31 -17.41
C GLY A 239 -1.14 32.54 -18.70
N GLY A 240 -0.07 32.90 -19.40
CA GLY A 240 0.36 32.25 -20.62
C GLY A 240 1.02 30.89 -20.37
N THR A 241 1.04 30.05 -21.41
CA THR A 241 1.72 28.75 -21.41
C THR A 241 3.23 28.93 -21.61
N GLY A 242 4.04 28.23 -20.81
CA GLY A 242 5.48 28.10 -21.01
C GLY A 242 5.84 26.70 -21.50
N THR A 243 6.54 26.58 -22.63
CA THR A 243 7.00 25.29 -23.17
C THR A 243 8.47 25.34 -23.52
N GLY A 244 9.31 24.51 -22.88
CA GLY A 244 10.74 24.45 -23.18
C GLY A 244 11.01 23.99 -24.60
N ILE A 245 10.68 22.72 -24.88
CA ILE A 245 10.81 22.09 -26.19
C ILE A 245 9.47 21.50 -26.60
N ALA A 246 8.96 21.89 -27.77
CA ALA A 246 7.77 21.31 -28.38
C ALA A 246 8.16 20.58 -29.67
N ASN A 247 8.21 19.25 -29.65
CA ASN A 247 8.42 18.41 -30.82
C ASN A 247 7.08 17.84 -31.29
N SER A 248 6.59 18.29 -32.45
CA SER A 248 5.21 18.08 -32.86
C SER A 248 5.05 17.85 -34.36
N GLY A 249 3.87 17.41 -34.77
CA GLY A 249 3.52 17.24 -36.17
C GLY A 249 4.01 15.93 -36.77
N LYS A 250 3.33 15.50 -37.85
CA LYS A 250 3.56 14.18 -38.47
C LYS A 250 4.97 14.02 -39.08
N SER A 251 5.63 15.13 -39.39
CA SER A 251 7.01 15.18 -39.89
C SER A 251 8.01 15.65 -38.83
N GLY A 252 7.55 15.89 -37.59
CA GLY A 252 8.39 16.27 -36.47
C GLY A 252 9.36 15.15 -36.13
N SER A 253 10.64 15.42 -36.28
CA SER A 253 11.72 14.54 -35.85
C SER A 253 12.79 15.37 -35.16
N LEU A 254 13.14 14.98 -33.95
CA LEU A 254 14.26 15.52 -33.19
C LEU A 254 15.23 14.36 -32.99
N ASN A 255 16.44 14.48 -33.53
CA ASN A 255 17.48 13.46 -33.42
C ASN A 255 18.77 14.12 -32.92
N THR A 256 19.40 13.60 -31.87
CA THR A 256 20.72 14.11 -31.46
C THR A 256 21.87 13.29 -32.04
N GLY A 257 21.71 11.97 -32.16
CA GLY A 257 22.47 11.11 -33.06
C GLY A 257 23.45 10.17 -32.37
N ASP A 258 24.77 10.26 -32.53
CA ASP A 258 25.68 9.38 -31.76
C ASP A 258 26.58 10.25 -30.87
N GLY A 259 26.69 9.91 -29.59
CA GLY A 259 27.50 10.54 -28.56
C GLY A 259 26.73 10.67 -27.25
N ASN A 260 27.30 11.32 -26.22
CA ASN A 260 26.59 11.50 -24.95
C ASN A 260 25.84 12.83 -24.99
N ASP A 261 24.63 12.82 -25.50
CA ASP A 261 23.83 14.00 -25.78
C ASP A 261 23.07 14.49 -24.55
N THR A 262 22.67 15.77 -24.57
CA THR A 262 21.90 16.40 -23.49
C THR A 262 20.76 17.24 -24.05
N ILE A 263 19.52 16.87 -23.71
CA ILE A 263 18.30 17.62 -24.06
C ILE A 263 17.69 18.21 -22.78
N ILE A 264 17.50 19.53 -22.74
CA ILE A 264 16.95 20.25 -21.59
C ILE A 264 15.76 21.10 -22.03
N GLY A 265 14.57 20.78 -21.54
CA GLY A 265 13.36 21.58 -21.72
C GLY A 265 12.89 22.19 -20.41
N ILE A 266 12.77 23.51 -20.35
CA ILE A 266 12.26 24.26 -19.20
C ILE A 266 11.03 25.05 -19.63
N GLY A 267 9.86 24.72 -19.10
CA GLY A 267 8.62 25.46 -19.32
C GLY A 267 8.06 26.02 -18.02
N THR A 268 7.97 27.34 -17.92
CA THR A 268 7.35 28.00 -16.76
C THR A 268 6.14 28.80 -17.23
N SER A 269 4.97 28.55 -16.65
CA SER A 269 3.84 29.48 -16.83
C SER A 269 4.05 30.77 -16.04
N SER A 270 3.08 31.70 -16.06
CA SER A 270 3.23 33.01 -15.42
C SER A 270 2.58 33.13 -14.04
N ASP A 271 3.17 33.98 -13.20
CA ASP A 271 2.91 34.06 -11.76
C ASP A 271 1.69 34.89 -11.36
N LYS A 272 0.81 35.27 -12.29
CA LYS A 272 -0.28 36.23 -12.00
C LYS A 272 -1.69 35.67 -12.21
N TYR A 273 -2.36 35.44 -11.07
CA TYR A 273 -3.82 35.32 -10.82
C TYR A 273 -4.58 34.07 -11.30
N PHE A 274 -4.44 33.61 -12.54
CA PHE A 274 -5.11 32.38 -13.02
C PHE A 274 -4.18 31.52 -13.87
N GLY A 275 -4.16 30.21 -13.61
CA GLY A 275 -3.07 29.31 -13.98
C GLY A 275 -2.79 29.20 -15.47
N GLY A 276 -1.51 29.29 -15.83
CA GLY A 276 -0.99 28.79 -17.11
C GLY A 276 -0.52 27.34 -17.00
N ILE A 277 0.05 26.80 -18.08
CA ILE A 277 0.63 25.45 -18.09
C ILE A 277 2.14 25.59 -18.32
N GLY A 278 2.95 24.94 -17.48
CA GLY A 278 4.39 24.82 -17.68
C GLY A 278 4.74 23.42 -18.18
N THR A 279 5.35 23.31 -19.36
CA THR A 279 5.78 22.01 -19.92
C THR A 279 7.26 22.05 -20.29
N GLY A 280 8.08 21.19 -19.69
CA GLY A 280 9.50 21.11 -20.02
C GLY A 280 9.72 20.65 -21.46
N ILE A 281 9.35 19.40 -21.73
CA ILE A 281 9.43 18.77 -23.06
C ILE A 281 8.06 18.24 -23.42
N ALA A 282 7.48 18.71 -24.52
CA ALA A 282 6.27 18.18 -25.13
C ALA A 282 6.63 17.45 -26.42
N ASN A 283 6.62 16.11 -26.39
CA ASN A 283 6.89 15.26 -27.53
C ASN A 283 5.63 14.55 -28.02
N SER A 284 5.13 14.95 -29.18
CA SER A 284 4.02 14.27 -29.89
C SER A 284 4.47 13.64 -31.22
N ALA A 285 5.77 13.63 -31.48
CA ALA A 285 6.39 13.13 -32.69
C ALA A 285 7.57 12.19 -32.36
N SER A 286 8.60 12.10 -33.21
CA SER A 286 9.78 11.25 -32.94
C SER A 286 10.88 12.04 -32.26
N LEU A 287 11.37 11.56 -31.12
CA LEU A 287 12.55 12.05 -30.42
C LEU A 287 13.53 10.87 -30.23
N THR A 288 14.72 10.98 -30.79
CA THR A 288 15.78 9.95 -30.70
C THR A 288 17.09 10.56 -30.25
N THR A 289 17.83 9.92 -29.34
CA THR A 289 19.18 10.39 -28.96
C THR A 289 20.29 9.53 -29.53
N GLY A 290 20.10 8.22 -29.66
CA GLY A 290 20.89 7.32 -30.51
C GLY A 290 21.94 6.52 -29.72
N SER A 291 23.23 6.56 -30.05
CA SER A 291 24.22 5.75 -29.30
C SER A 291 25.03 6.60 -28.33
N GLY A 292 25.06 6.29 -27.04
CA GLY A 292 25.85 6.97 -26.02
C GLY A 292 25.10 7.04 -24.70
N ASN A 293 25.69 7.64 -23.65
CA ASN A 293 24.98 7.82 -22.39
C ASN A 293 24.27 9.17 -22.40
N ASP A 294 23.02 9.18 -22.84
CA ASP A 294 22.26 10.38 -23.11
C ASP A 294 21.49 10.88 -21.89
N ILE A 295 21.25 12.19 -21.85
CA ILE A 295 20.54 12.86 -20.76
C ILE A 295 19.36 13.65 -21.32
N ILE A 296 18.14 13.32 -20.90
CA ILE A 296 16.93 14.07 -21.22
C ILE A 296 16.33 14.63 -19.93
N ILE A 297 16.22 15.96 -19.84
CA ILE A 297 15.69 16.67 -18.67
C ILE A 297 14.53 17.56 -19.07
N GLY A 298 13.33 17.29 -18.55
CA GLY A 298 12.16 18.15 -18.69
C GLY A 298 11.75 18.74 -17.34
N THR A 299 11.62 20.06 -17.24
CA THR A 299 11.09 20.77 -16.07
C THR A 299 9.89 21.62 -16.46
N GLY A 300 8.71 21.30 -15.92
CA GLY A 300 7.48 22.07 -16.09
C GLY A 300 7.05 22.69 -14.77
N THR A 301 6.87 24.00 -14.72
CA THR A 301 6.37 24.72 -13.53
C THR A 301 5.06 25.42 -13.86
N GLY A 302 3.99 24.96 -13.22
CA GLY A 302 2.74 25.66 -13.10
C GLY A 302 2.88 26.81 -12.10
N SER A 303 2.32 27.96 -12.46
CA SER A 303 2.33 29.18 -11.68
C SER A 303 0.89 29.53 -11.28
N ASN A 304 0.65 29.53 -9.97
CA ASN A 304 -0.60 29.89 -9.31
C ASN A 304 -1.88 29.11 -9.73
N ASN A 305 -3.03 29.47 -9.15
CA ASN A 305 -4.35 28.80 -9.19
C ASN A 305 -4.61 27.84 -10.38
N TYR A 306 -4.77 26.54 -10.09
CA TYR A 306 -5.10 25.46 -11.05
C TYR A 306 -4.08 25.22 -12.17
N SER A 307 -2.87 25.78 -12.09
CA SER A 307 -1.85 25.53 -13.11
C SER A 307 -1.23 24.15 -12.97
N ASN A 308 -0.91 23.57 -14.13
CA ASN A 308 -0.27 22.26 -14.21
C ASN A 308 1.18 22.43 -14.64
N GLY A 309 2.08 21.71 -13.96
CA GLY A 309 3.47 21.55 -14.36
C GLY A 309 3.72 20.13 -14.84
N THR A 310 4.21 19.99 -16.08
CA THR A 310 4.62 18.69 -16.63
C THR A 310 6.08 18.73 -17.05
N GLY A 311 6.91 17.86 -16.48
CA GLY A 311 8.33 17.77 -16.86
C GLY A 311 8.50 17.31 -18.31
N ILE A 312 8.09 16.07 -18.58
CA ILE A 312 8.11 15.46 -19.91
C ILE A 312 6.70 14.95 -20.23
N ASP A 313 6.10 15.45 -21.31
CA ASP A 313 4.85 14.95 -21.89
C ASP A 313 5.16 14.23 -23.20
N ASN A 314 5.16 12.90 -23.17
CA ASN A 314 5.41 12.03 -24.32
C ASN A 314 4.11 11.36 -24.78
N SER A 315 3.54 11.88 -25.87
CA SER A 315 2.45 11.24 -26.62
C SER A 315 2.93 10.63 -27.95
N GLY A 316 4.20 10.88 -28.33
CA GLY A 316 4.86 10.36 -29.52
C GLY A 316 5.74 9.13 -29.25
N SER A 317 6.92 9.13 -29.87
CA SER A 317 7.98 8.16 -29.63
C SER A 317 9.19 8.87 -29.05
N LEU A 318 9.68 8.38 -27.92
CA LEU A 318 10.94 8.79 -27.29
C LEU A 318 11.81 7.54 -27.19
N ASN A 319 12.96 7.56 -27.86
CA ASN A 319 13.92 6.46 -27.83
C ASN A 319 15.32 7.01 -27.52
N THR A 320 15.95 6.58 -26.43
CA THR A 320 17.31 7.02 -26.16
C THR A 320 18.36 6.21 -26.92
N GLY A 321 18.02 5.01 -27.38
CA GLY A 321 18.94 4.15 -28.12
C GLY A 321 19.85 3.39 -27.18
N SER A 322 21.13 3.17 -27.52
CA SER A 322 22.01 2.31 -26.72
C SER A 322 22.95 3.11 -25.83
N GLY A 323 23.10 2.71 -24.58
CA GLY A 323 23.99 3.33 -23.59
C GLY A 323 23.31 3.40 -22.23
N ASN A 324 23.99 3.87 -21.19
CA ASN A 324 23.37 4.01 -19.87
C ASN A 324 22.67 5.38 -19.80
N ASP A 325 21.44 5.42 -20.30
CA ASP A 325 20.70 6.64 -20.52
C ASP A 325 20.00 7.14 -19.25
N ARG A 326 19.72 8.43 -19.23
CA ARG A 326 19.02 9.08 -18.13
C ARG A 326 17.90 9.99 -18.62
N ILE A 327 16.67 9.64 -18.27
CA ILE A 327 15.49 10.46 -18.49
C ILE A 327 15.01 11.02 -17.15
N THR A 328 14.89 12.34 -17.02
CA THR A 328 14.42 13.01 -15.80
C THR A 328 13.31 14.01 -16.12
N GLY A 329 12.12 13.78 -15.57
CA GLY A 329 10.99 14.70 -15.64
C GLY A 329 10.63 15.28 -14.27
N THR A 330 10.50 16.60 -14.17
CA THR A 330 10.05 17.31 -12.96
C THR A 330 8.85 18.19 -13.29
N GLY A 331 7.71 17.96 -12.63
CA GLY A 331 6.50 18.76 -12.77
C GLY A 331 6.06 19.36 -11.45
N ASN A 332 5.93 20.69 -11.39
CA ASN A 332 5.46 21.42 -10.21
C ASN A 332 4.09 22.04 -10.49
N GLY A 333 3.07 21.64 -9.75
CA GLY A 333 1.75 22.27 -9.77
C GLY A 333 1.78 23.64 -9.09
N GLY A 334 0.93 24.57 -9.53
CA GLY A 334 0.90 25.91 -8.95
C GLY A 334 0.28 25.96 -7.56
N LEU A 335 0.88 26.79 -6.71
CA LEU A 335 0.41 27.11 -5.36
C LEU A 335 -0.83 28.00 -5.42
N ASN A 336 -1.80 27.77 -4.55
CA ASN A 336 -3.02 28.55 -4.53
C ASN A 336 -3.14 29.41 -3.27
N SER A 337 -3.71 30.62 -3.38
CA SER A 337 -4.05 31.46 -2.23
C SER A 337 -5.53 31.42 -1.85
N PHE A 338 -6.44 30.99 -2.75
CA PHE A 338 -7.90 31.07 -2.56
C PHE A 338 -8.73 29.85 -3.09
N SER A 339 -8.11 28.79 -3.62
CA SER A 339 -8.78 27.61 -4.20
C SER A 339 -7.89 26.36 -4.25
N ASN A 340 -8.26 25.30 -4.97
CA ASN A 340 -7.51 24.03 -4.96
C ASN A 340 -6.13 24.14 -5.63
N GLY A 341 -5.18 23.35 -5.15
CA GLY A 341 -3.82 23.28 -5.68
C GLY A 341 -3.73 22.67 -7.09
N GLY A 342 -2.68 23.06 -7.83
CA GLY A 342 -2.42 22.58 -9.20
C GLY A 342 -1.84 21.15 -9.26
N THR A 343 -1.77 20.58 -10.47
CA THR A 343 -1.19 19.23 -10.69
C THR A 343 0.28 19.32 -11.11
N GLY A 344 1.15 18.53 -10.48
CA GLY A 344 2.54 18.34 -10.93
C GLY A 344 2.77 16.92 -11.41
N THR A 345 3.23 16.76 -12.65
CA THR A 345 3.58 15.47 -13.25
C THR A 345 5.02 15.45 -13.73
N GLY A 346 5.85 14.54 -13.21
CA GLY A 346 7.24 14.39 -13.65
C GLY A 346 7.33 13.95 -15.11
N ILE A 347 6.90 12.72 -15.38
CA ILE A 347 6.84 12.13 -16.72
C ILE A 347 5.41 11.67 -16.99
N ALA A 348 4.78 12.21 -18.03
CA ALA A 348 3.52 11.73 -18.57
C ALA A 348 3.80 11.00 -19.89
N ASN A 349 3.68 9.67 -19.89
CA ASN A 349 3.85 8.85 -21.09
C ASN A 349 2.50 8.28 -21.54
N SER A 350 2.00 8.76 -22.68
CA SER A 350 0.85 8.17 -23.39
C SER A 350 1.23 7.56 -24.74
N GLY A 351 2.48 7.77 -25.18
CA GLY A 351 3.07 7.21 -26.39
C GLY A 351 3.98 6.00 -26.12
N ASN A 352 5.12 5.96 -26.80
CA ASN A 352 6.17 4.96 -26.57
C ASN A 352 7.42 5.63 -25.98
N LEU A 353 7.95 5.08 -24.90
CA LEU A 353 9.20 5.48 -24.26
C LEU A 353 10.08 4.24 -24.17
N ASN A 354 11.22 4.24 -24.87
CA ASN A 354 12.16 3.12 -24.91
C ASN A 354 13.58 3.60 -24.56
N THR A 355 14.36 2.77 -23.86
CA THR A 355 15.79 3.04 -23.56
C THR A 355 16.78 1.98 -24.09
N GLU A 356 16.35 1.10 -25.01
CA GLU A 356 17.14 -0.01 -25.60
C GLU A 356 18.07 -0.78 -24.64
N LYS A 357 19.40 -0.70 -24.76
CA LYS A 357 20.32 -1.63 -24.06
C LYS A 357 21.24 -0.87 -23.13
N GLU A 358 21.57 -1.52 -22.01
CA GLU A 358 22.45 -1.10 -20.91
C GLU A 358 21.65 -0.65 -19.68
N ASN A 359 22.28 -0.06 -18.65
CA ASN A 359 21.62 0.19 -17.37
C ASN A 359 21.01 1.60 -17.34
N ASP A 360 19.73 1.70 -17.66
CA ASP A 360 19.05 2.97 -17.84
C ASP A 360 18.41 3.50 -16.56
N ASN A 361 18.20 4.81 -16.51
CA ASN A 361 17.58 5.49 -15.39
C ASN A 361 16.43 6.39 -15.83
N ILE A 362 15.20 6.03 -15.48
CA ILE A 362 14.00 6.85 -15.73
C ILE A 362 13.50 7.40 -14.40
N ILE A 363 13.50 8.73 -14.26
CA ILE A 363 13.17 9.40 -12.99
C ILE A 363 12.08 10.45 -13.21
N GLY A 364 10.94 10.26 -12.55
CA GLY A 364 9.83 11.21 -12.56
C GLY A 364 9.57 11.80 -11.17
N THR A 365 9.50 13.12 -11.05
CA THR A 365 9.09 13.84 -9.82
C THR A 365 7.90 14.75 -10.10
N GLY A 366 6.78 14.53 -9.41
CA GLY A 366 5.59 15.37 -9.49
C GLY A 366 5.24 15.97 -8.14
N GLN A 367 5.06 17.29 -8.09
CA GLN A 367 4.70 18.06 -6.89
C GLN A 367 3.33 18.70 -7.10
N GLY A 368 2.33 18.30 -6.34
CA GLY A 368 1.04 18.98 -6.29
C GLY A 368 1.18 20.36 -5.64
N GLY A 369 0.40 21.33 -6.09
CA GLY A 369 0.37 22.64 -5.46
C GLY A 369 -0.45 22.64 -4.17
N ASP A 370 -0.18 23.53 -3.23
CA ASP A 370 -0.97 23.64 -2.00
C ASP A 370 -2.33 24.31 -2.25
N GLY A 371 -3.29 23.95 -1.41
CA GLY A 371 -4.61 24.56 -1.33
C GLY A 371 -4.57 25.96 -0.72
N GLY A 372 -5.40 26.85 -1.26
CA GLY A 372 -5.53 28.23 -0.81
C GLY A 372 -6.26 28.38 0.51
N SER A 373 -5.99 29.46 1.23
CA SER A 373 -6.72 29.75 2.46
C SER A 373 -8.10 30.36 2.16
N GLY A 374 -9.08 30.08 3.02
CA GLY A 374 -10.36 30.77 3.03
C GLY A 374 -10.22 32.28 3.25
N ASN A 375 -11.29 33.04 3.02
CA ASN A 375 -11.25 34.50 3.15
C ASN A 375 -11.72 34.93 4.56
N GLU A 376 -11.01 35.84 5.22
CA GLU A 376 -11.41 36.45 6.51
C GLU A 376 -12.54 37.49 6.33
N GLY A 377 -13.62 37.10 5.63
CA GLY A 377 -14.75 37.96 5.29
C GLY A 377 -15.96 37.79 6.23
N VAL A 378 -16.99 38.62 6.01
CA VAL A 378 -18.26 38.61 6.76
C VAL A 378 -19.04 37.29 6.64
N ASP A 379 -18.66 36.45 5.67
CA ASP A 379 -19.32 35.16 5.38
C ASP A 379 -18.45 33.94 5.76
N GLY A 380 -17.20 34.12 6.22
CA GLY A 380 -16.26 32.99 6.43
C GLY A 380 -15.90 32.27 5.13
N GLY A 381 -14.98 31.29 5.18
CA GLY A 381 -14.66 30.48 4.00
C GLY A 381 -13.78 29.26 4.27
N ASP A 382 -14.07 28.17 3.57
CA ASP A 382 -13.31 26.91 3.62
C ASP A 382 -11.94 27.04 2.95
N GLY A 383 -10.99 26.24 3.42
CA GLY A 383 -9.70 26.07 2.76
C GLY A 383 -9.81 25.24 1.48
N GLY A 384 -9.03 25.58 0.47
CA GLY A 384 -8.91 24.80 -0.77
C GLY A 384 -8.17 23.48 -0.55
N ASN A 385 -8.45 22.49 -1.38
CA ASN A 385 -7.78 21.18 -1.31
C ASN A 385 -6.37 21.25 -1.92
N GLY A 386 -5.47 20.43 -1.41
CA GLY A 386 -4.16 20.20 -1.98
C GLY A 386 -4.22 19.54 -3.37
N GLY A 387 -3.21 19.84 -4.19
CA GLY A 387 -3.08 19.38 -5.57
C GLY A 387 -2.50 17.97 -5.69
N ILE A 388 -2.45 17.46 -6.93
CA ILE A 388 -1.98 16.11 -7.23
C ILE A 388 -0.52 16.14 -7.67
N GLY A 389 0.33 15.31 -7.07
CA GLY A 389 1.70 15.07 -7.55
C GLY A 389 1.86 13.65 -8.07
N THR A 390 2.27 13.49 -9.32
CA THR A 390 2.57 12.18 -9.92
C THR A 390 4.00 12.13 -10.45
N GLY A 391 4.81 11.19 -9.97
CA GLY A 391 6.17 11.00 -10.46
C GLY A 391 6.20 10.57 -11.93
N ILE A 392 5.70 9.36 -12.20
CA ILE A 392 5.57 8.78 -13.55
C ILE A 392 4.12 8.38 -13.77
N ALA A 393 3.48 8.92 -14.80
CA ALA A 393 2.16 8.53 -15.28
C ALA A 393 2.30 7.82 -16.63
N ASN A 394 2.28 6.49 -16.61
CA ASN A 394 2.36 5.65 -17.81
C ASN A 394 0.99 5.14 -18.24
N SER A 395 0.48 5.69 -19.33
CA SER A 395 -0.74 5.28 -20.05
C SER A 395 -0.47 4.77 -21.47
N GLY A 396 0.81 4.71 -21.86
CA GLY A 396 1.30 4.14 -23.12
C GLY A 396 2.21 2.92 -22.90
N ASN A 397 3.27 2.80 -23.69
CA ASN A 397 4.29 1.77 -23.53
C ASN A 397 5.58 2.38 -22.98
N LEU A 398 6.12 1.79 -21.92
CA LEU A 398 7.41 2.12 -21.35
C LEU A 398 8.26 0.85 -21.33
N ASN A 399 9.39 0.85 -22.04
CA ASN A 399 10.29 -0.31 -22.13
C ASN A 399 11.76 0.06 -21.88
N THR A 400 12.49 -0.72 -21.09
CA THR A 400 13.95 -0.55 -20.89
C THR A 400 14.79 -1.74 -21.43
N GLU A 401 14.12 -2.78 -21.94
CA GLU A 401 14.66 -3.98 -22.63
C GLU A 401 15.69 -4.87 -21.92
N LYS A 402 16.94 -4.45 -21.70
CA LYS A 402 18.01 -5.37 -21.26
C LYS A 402 19.04 -4.72 -20.36
N GLU A 403 19.57 -5.53 -19.44
CA GLU A 403 20.51 -5.19 -18.36
C GLU A 403 19.77 -4.59 -17.16
N ASN A 404 20.45 -4.02 -16.15
CA ASN A 404 19.80 -3.67 -14.88
C ASN A 404 19.28 -2.24 -14.89
N ASP A 405 17.98 -2.08 -15.09
CA ASP A 405 17.35 -0.77 -15.25
C ASP A 405 16.75 -0.25 -13.94
N ASN A 406 16.76 1.07 -13.79
CA ASN A 406 16.15 1.75 -12.66
C ASN A 406 15.03 2.70 -13.12
N ILE A 407 13.81 2.44 -12.64
CA ILE A 407 12.68 3.34 -12.85
C ILE A 407 12.22 3.85 -11.49
N THR A 408 12.30 5.16 -11.28
CA THR A 408 11.95 5.83 -10.02
C THR A 408 10.89 6.90 -10.22
N GLY A 409 9.76 6.76 -9.53
CA GLY A 409 8.69 7.76 -9.50
C GLY A 409 8.48 8.31 -8.09
N THR A 410 8.48 9.64 -7.94
CA THR A 410 8.13 10.33 -6.68
C THR A 410 6.98 11.29 -6.92
N GLY A 411 5.86 11.09 -6.22
CA GLY A 411 4.71 11.99 -6.23
C GLY A 411 4.44 12.58 -4.85
N GLN A 412 4.29 13.90 -4.77
CA GLN A 412 3.93 14.61 -3.55
C GLN A 412 2.59 15.31 -3.75
N GLY A 413 1.57 14.99 -2.96
CA GLY A 413 0.35 15.78 -2.90
C GLY A 413 0.64 17.13 -2.24
N GLY A 414 -0.03 18.19 -2.69
CA GLY A 414 0.06 19.49 -2.02
C GLY A 414 -0.74 19.50 -0.72
N ASP A 415 -0.46 20.42 0.18
CA ASP A 415 -1.17 20.51 1.46
C ASP A 415 -2.55 21.16 1.30
N GLY A 416 -3.47 20.84 2.19
CA GLY A 416 -4.78 21.48 2.29
C GLY A 416 -4.67 22.90 2.86
N GLY A 417 -5.49 23.80 2.34
CA GLY A 417 -5.55 25.20 2.77
C GLY A 417 -6.29 25.40 4.10
N ARG A 418 -6.02 26.53 4.76
CA ARG A 418 -6.67 26.89 6.03
C ARG A 418 -8.09 27.43 5.82
N GLY A 419 -9.06 27.01 6.62
CA GLY A 419 -10.41 27.62 6.70
C GLY A 419 -10.49 28.72 7.77
N TYR A 420 -11.29 29.76 7.53
CA TYR A 420 -11.53 30.86 8.48
C TYR A 420 -13.02 31.05 8.78
N PRO A 421 -13.38 31.34 10.05
CA PRO A 421 -14.76 31.60 10.45
C PRO A 421 -15.18 33.02 10.06
N ASN A 422 -16.50 33.27 10.05
CA ASN A 422 -17.01 34.62 9.81
C ASN A 422 -16.74 35.58 10.99
N ASP A 423 -16.49 36.85 10.69
CA ASP A 423 -16.19 37.90 11.69
C ASP A 423 -17.52 38.41 12.30
N GLY A 424 -18.10 37.63 13.22
CA GLY A 424 -19.45 37.81 13.81
C GLY A 424 -19.70 39.07 14.67
N ILE A 425 -19.33 40.27 14.20
CA ILE A 425 -19.50 41.53 14.93
C ILE A 425 -20.99 41.96 15.04
N GLU A 426 -21.89 41.44 14.20
CA GLU A 426 -23.34 41.71 14.35
C GLU A 426 -24.00 40.75 15.35
N LYS A 427 -24.47 41.31 16.48
CA LYS A 427 -25.24 40.60 17.52
C LYS A 427 -26.45 39.87 16.92
N GLY A 428 -26.34 38.57 16.70
CA GLY A 428 -27.45 37.67 16.37
C GLY A 428 -27.30 36.81 15.12
N VAL A 429 -26.14 36.81 14.45
CA VAL A 429 -25.83 35.94 13.31
C VAL A 429 -25.10 34.68 13.81
N GLU A 430 -25.50 33.50 13.33
CA GLU A 430 -24.79 32.24 13.60
C GLU A 430 -23.39 32.30 12.96
N ILE A 431 -22.36 31.92 13.70
CA ILE A 431 -20.99 31.84 13.19
C ILE A 431 -20.94 30.61 12.28
N GLU A 432 -20.70 30.80 10.98
CA GLU A 432 -20.35 29.69 10.09
C GLU A 432 -18.87 29.34 10.30
N GLU A 433 -18.61 28.06 10.58
CA GLU A 433 -17.26 27.52 10.79
C GLU A 433 -16.51 27.38 9.46
N GLY A 434 -15.23 27.76 9.43
CA GLY A 434 -14.37 27.54 8.28
C GLY A 434 -13.68 26.18 8.35
N VAL A 435 -13.94 25.28 7.40
CA VAL A 435 -13.36 23.93 7.35
C VAL A 435 -11.98 23.97 6.67
N GLY A 436 -11.01 23.22 7.21
CA GLY A 436 -9.72 23.03 6.55
C GLY A 436 -9.83 22.20 5.27
N GLY A 437 -9.07 22.56 4.23
CA GLY A 437 -9.06 21.82 2.96
C GLY A 437 -8.41 20.45 3.10
N THR A 438 -8.76 19.50 2.23
CA THR A 438 -8.16 18.16 2.24
C THR A 438 -6.75 18.20 1.66
N GLY A 439 -5.82 17.42 2.21
CA GLY A 439 -4.51 17.20 1.61
C GLY A 439 -4.61 16.52 0.23
N GLY A 440 -3.64 16.79 -0.61
CA GLY A 440 -3.56 16.33 -1.99
C GLY A 440 -3.06 14.90 -2.14
N THR A 441 -3.14 14.36 -3.35
CA THR A 441 -2.71 12.98 -3.66
C THR A 441 -1.28 12.95 -4.20
N GLY A 442 -0.41 12.15 -3.61
CA GLY A 442 0.92 11.83 -4.15
C GLY A 442 0.96 10.41 -4.70
N THR A 443 1.34 10.24 -5.97
CA THR A 443 1.56 8.92 -6.60
C THR A 443 2.96 8.82 -7.17
N GLY A 444 3.74 7.82 -6.75
CA GLY A 444 5.09 7.60 -7.28
C GLY A 444 5.05 7.19 -8.75
N ILE A 445 4.54 5.99 -9.01
CA ILE A 445 4.37 5.43 -10.36
C ILE A 445 2.92 5.03 -10.55
N ALA A 446 2.26 5.57 -11.57
CA ALA A 446 0.94 5.17 -12.02
C ALA A 446 1.06 4.49 -13.39
N ASN A 447 0.85 3.18 -13.44
CA ASN A 447 0.81 2.40 -14.68
C ASN A 447 -0.61 1.95 -15.00
N SER A 448 -1.16 2.39 -16.13
CA SER A 448 -2.47 1.97 -16.62
C SER A 448 -2.42 1.27 -17.97
N ALA A 449 -1.22 1.05 -18.52
CA ALA A 449 -1.00 0.44 -19.82
C ALA A 449 0.11 -0.62 -19.76
N SER A 450 1.25 -0.44 -20.43
CA SER A 450 2.34 -1.43 -20.44
C SER A 450 3.63 -0.81 -19.90
N LEU A 451 4.21 -1.44 -18.90
CA LEU A 451 5.55 -1.17 -18.38
C LEU A 451 6.34 -2.47 -18.41
N ASN A 452 7.43 -2.53 -19.18
CA ASN A 452 8.29 -3.70 -19.29
C ASN A 452 9.76 -3.31 -19.06
N THR A 453 10.39 -3.81 -18.01
CA THR A 453 11.83 -3.54 -17.82
C THR A 453 12.70 -4.50 -18.63
N GLY A 454 12.15 -5.64 -19.04
CA GLY A 454 12.85 -6.58 -19.91
C GLY A 454 13.72 -7.56 -19.11
N SER A 455 14.89 -7.96 -19.61
CA SER A 455 15.75 -8.93 -18.89
C SER A 455 16.87 -8.22 -18.13
N GLY A 456 17.00 -8.47 -16.83
CA GLY A 456 17.93 -7.73 -15.98
C GLY A 456 17.65 -7.96 -14.50
N ASN A 457 18.51 -7.48 -13.60
CA ASN A 457 18.11 -7.32 -12.20
C ASN A 457 17.54 -5.91 -12.02
N ASP A 458 16.30 -5.71 -12.46
CA ASP A 458 15.69 -4.40 -12.57
C ASP A 458 15.18 -3.89 -11.22
N THR A 459 15.13 -2.57 -11.07
CA THR A 459 14.60 -1.93 -9.88
C THR A 459 13.53 -0.90 -10.24
N LEU A 460 12.31 -1.14 -9.76
CA LEU A 460 11.18 -0.23 -9.89
C LEU A 460 10.81 0.36 -8.52
N THR A 461 11.02 1.65 -8.33
CA THR A 461 10.75 2.33 -7.06
C THR A 461 9.68 3.42 -7.21
N GLY A 462 8.56 3.26 -6.52
CA GLY A 462 7.50 4.26 -6.44
C GLY A 462 7.34 4.81 -5.02
N THR A 463 7.44 6.13 -4.85
CA THR A 463 7.13 6.81 -3.58
C THR A 463 6.01 7.83 -3.77
N GLY A 464 4.90 7.66 -3.06
CA GLY A 464 3.78 8.60 -3.05
C GLY A 464 3.51 9.15 -1.66
N ASN A 465 3.55 10.46 -1.50
CA ASN A 465 3.26 11.15 -0.25
C ASN A 465 1.99 11.98 -0.42
N GLY A 466 0.94 11.69 0.36
CA GLY A 466 -0.22 12.56 0.46
C GLY A 466 0.13 13.86 1.17
N GLY A 467 -0.47 14.96 0.75
CA GLY A 467 -0.30 16.25 1.42
C GLY A 467 -1.03 16.30 2.76
N GLU A 468 -0.65 17.20 3.65
CA GLU A 468 -1.31 17.37 4.94
C GLU A 468 -2.69 18.00 4.79
N GLY A 469 -3.60 17.73 5.71
CA GLY A 469 -4.90 18.38 5.80
C GLY A 469 -4.77 19.79 6.36
N GLY A 470 -5.55 20.72 5.80
CA GLY A 470 -5.54 22.12 6.23
C GLY A 470 -6.12 22.32 7.63
N THR A 471 -5.72 23.41 8.29
CA THR A 471 -6.24 23.74 9.63
C THR A 471 -7.59 24.47 9.54
N GLY A 472 -8.59 24.08 10.32
CA GLY A 472 -9.75 24.94 10.60
C GLY A 472 -9.45 25.88 11.77
N VAL A 473 -9.85 27.16 11.69
CA VAL A 473 -9.77 28.12 12.81
C VAL A 473 -11.18 28.33 13.35
N ASP A 474 -11.35 28.22 14.66
CA ASP A 474 -12.67 28.23 15.28
C ASP A 474 -13.09 29.59 15.83
N GLY A 475 -14.40 29.84 15.69
CA GLY A 475 -15.22 30.70 16.53
C GLY A 475 -16.21 29.84 17.34
N ILE A 476 -15.80 29.45 18.55
CA ILE A 476 -16.65 28.99 19.67
C ILE A 476 -17.18 27.52 19.64
N ASP A 477 -17.34 26.82 18.49
CA ASP A 477 -18.07 25.52 18.44
C ASP A 477 -17.37 24.30 17.79
N GLY A 478 -16.06 24.33 17.54
CA GLY A 478 -15.24 23.15 17.25
C GLY A 478 -14.35 23.26 16.02
N VAL A 479 -13.17 22.65 16.07
CA VAL A 479 -12.21 22.66 14.95
C VAL A 479 -12.48 21.47 14.02
N THR A 480 -12.93 21.70 12.78
CA THR A 480 -12.90 20.69 11.71
C THR A 480 -11.65 20.86 10.86
N GLY A 481 -10.55 20.20 11.27
CA GLY A 481 -9.35 20.08 10.45
C GLY A 481 -9.62 19.28 9.18
N GLY A 482 -9.00 19.66 8.06
CA GLY A 482 -9.09 18.94 6.80
C GLY A 482 -8.51 17.54 6.89
N THR A 483 -8.98 16.62 6.05
CA THR A 483 -8.44 15.26 6.01
C THR A 483 -7.07 15.25 5.33
N GLY A 484 -6.14 14.45 5.83
CA GLY A 484 -4.87 14.20 5.17
C GLY A 484 -5.04 13.52 3.80
N GLY A 485 -4.09 13.78 2.91
CA GLY A 485 -4.09 13.32 1.53
C GLY A 485 -3.69 11.85 1.37
N THR A 486 -3.87 11.32 0.15
CA THR A 486 -3.52 9.94 -0.17
C THR A 486 -2.10 9.83 -0.73
N GLY A 487 -1.29 8.92 -0.19
CA GLY A 487 0.02 8.56 -0.73
C GLY A 487 0.01 7.15 -1.33
N THR A 488 0.36 7.00 -2.60
CA THR A 488 0.50 5.69 -3.27
C THR A 488 1.88 5.53 -3.91
N GLY A 489 2.63 4.50 -3.50
CA GLY A 489 3.95 4.22 -4.07
C GLY A 489 3.86 3.83 -5.55
N ILE A 490 3.30 2.64 -5.81
CA ILE A 490 3.06 2.12 -7.16
C ILE A 490 1.58 1.80 -7.31
N ALA A 491 0.93 2.40 -8.30
CA ALA A 491 -0.44 2.10 -8.71
C ALA A 491 -0.41 1.39 -10.07
N ASN A 492 -0.63 0.09 -10.11
CA ASN A 492 -0.68 -0.71 -11.33
C ASN A 492 -2.10 -1.17 -11.64
N SER A 493 -2.66 -0.63 -12.73
CA SER A 493 -3.94 -1.06 -13.31
C SER A 493 -3.78 -1.67 -14.71
N GLY A 494 -2.58 -1.59 -15.29
CA GLY A 494 -2.23 -2.19 -16.57
C GLY A 494 -1.44 -3.50 -16.43
N ASN A 495 -0.45 -3.70 -17.31
CA ASN A 495 0.53 -4.78 -17.24
C ASN A 495 1.89 -4.20 -16.83
N LEU A 496 2.51 -4.81 -15.83
CA LEU A 496 3.84 -4.50 -15.34
C LEU A 496 4.64 -5.79 -15.38
N ASN A 497 5.71 -5.83 -16.18
CA ASN A 497 6.56 -7.00 -16.38
C ASN A 497 8.03 -6.67 -16.14
N THR A 498 8.78 -7.56 -15.49
CA THR A 498 10.26 -7.48 -15.35
C THR A 498 10.99 -8.73 -15.88
N GLU A 499 10.26 -9.61 -16.57
CA GLU A 499 10.71 -10.82 -17.28
C GLU A 499 11.61 -11.84 -16.56
N LYS A 500 12.91 -11.59 -16.39
CA LYS A 500 13.87 -12.61 -15.93
C LYS A 500 14.99 -11.98 -15.13
N GLU A 501 15.56 -12.80 -14.24
CA GLU A 501 16.64 -12.50 -13.30
C GLU A 501 16.07 -11.99 -11.98
N ASN A 502 16.81 -11.28 -11.13
CA ASN A 502 16.34 -10.98 -9.76
C ASN A 502 15.87 -9.52 -9.67
N ASP A 503 14.57 -9.32 -9.79
CA ASP A 503 13.97 -7.98 -9.86
C ASP A 503 13.53 -7.45 -8.49
N ASN A 504 13.55 -6.14 -8.33
CA ASN A 504 13.11 -5.45 -7.13
C ASN A 504 12.00 -4.44 -7.46
N ILE A 505 10.79 -4.69 -6.98
CA ILE A 505 9.67 -3.75 -7.08
C ILE A 505 9.35 -3.22 -5.68
N ILE A 506 9.52 -1.91 -5.48
CA ILE A 506 9.43 -1.25 -4.18
C ILE A 506 8.41 -0.11 -4.24
N GLY A 507 7.31 -0.25 -3.51
CA GLY A 507 6.28 0.78 -3.38
C GLY A 507 6.20 1.32 -1.95
N THR A 508 6.31 2.64 -1.77
CA THR A 508 6.09 3.33 -0.49
C THR A 508 4.99 4.37 -0.62
N GLY A 509 3.90 4.23 0.14
CA GLY A 509 2.81 5.20 0.21
C GLY A 509 2.66 5.78 1.61
N ASN A 510 2.78 7.11 1.74
CA ASN A 510 2.61 7.83 2.99
C ASN A 510 1.34 8.69 2.91
N GLY A 511 0.32 8.37 3.70
CA GLY A 511 -0.86 9.22 3.87
C GLY A 511 -0.47 10.52 4.59
N GLY A 512 -1.07 11.63 4.18
CA GLY A 512 -0.85 12.91 4.84
C GLY A 512 -1.49 12.96 6.22
N ASN A 513 -0.94 13.76 7.12
CA ASN A 513 -1.55 14.00 8.43
C ASN A 513 -2.75 14.94 8.28
N GLY A 514 -3.68 14.98 9.23
CA GLY A 514 -4.78 15.95 9.18
C GLY A 514 -5.70 15.85 10.39
N GLY A 515 -6.90 16.44 10.27
CA GLY A 515 -8.00 16.15 11.20
C GLY A 515 -8.27 14.66 11.23
N ASN A 516 -8.63 14.09 10.06
CA ASN A 516 -8.50 12.65 9.84
C ASN A 516 -7.21 12.38 9.07
N GLY A 517 -6.50 11.33 9.45
CA GLY A 517 -5.31 10.88 8.74
C GLY A 517 -5.62 10.36 7.34
N GLY A 518 -4.69 10.60 6.41
CA GLY A 518 -4.78 10.16 5.02
C GLY A 518 -4.41 8.68 4.83
N ILE A 519 -4.65 8.17 3.62
CA ILE A 519 -4.38 6.77 3.29
C ILE A 519 -2.96 6.64 2.70
N GLY A 520 -2.17 5.68 3.20
CA GLY A 520 -0.88 5.30 2.62
C GLY A 520 -0.95 3.89 2.03
N THR A 521 -0.66 3.74 0.74
CA THR A 521 -0.59 2.42 0.08
C THR A 521 0.76 2.22 -0.62
N GLY A 522 1.51 1.18 -0.24
CA GLY A 522 2.79 0.87 -0.88
C GLY A 522 2.63 0.50 -2.35
N ILE A 523 1.97 -0.65 -2.59
CA ILE A 523 1.67 -1.15 -3.94
C ILE A 523 0.17 -1.40 -4.05
N ALA A 524 -0.49 -0.70 -4.96
CA ALA A 524 -1.88 -0.92 -5.35
C ALA A 524 -1.92 -1.59 -6.71
N ASN A 525 -2.17 -2.91 -6.74
CA ASN A 525 -2.28 -3.68 -7.97
C ASN A 525 -3.73 -4.07 -8.25
N SER A 526 -4.31 -3.53 -9.32
CA SER A 526 -5.60 -3.97 -9.87
C SER A 526 -5.47 -4.59 -11.27
N GLY A 527 -4.27 -4.52 -11.88
CA GLY A 527 -3.92 -5.08 -13.18
C GLY A 527 -3.16 -6.40 -13.06
N ASN A 528 -2.20 -6.61 -13.96
CA ASN A 528 -1.25 -7.74 -13.93
C ASN A 528 0.15 -7.23 -13.56
N LEU A 529 0.77 -7.89 -12.59
CA LEU A 529 2.16 -7.68 -12.19
C LEU A 529 2.87 -9.04 -12.31
N ASN A 530 3.90 -9.11 -13.15
CA ASN A 530 4.66 -10.33 -13.43
C ASN A 530 6.17 -10.07 -13.34
N THR A 531 6.89 -10.71 -12.42
CA THR A 531 8.36 -10.55 -12.36
C THR A 531 9.11 -11.60 -13.16
N GLY A 532 8.59 -12.82 -13.21
CA GLY A 532 8.85 -13.77 -14.27
C GLY A 532 9.68 -14.97 -13.84
N SER A 533 11.00 -14.95 -13.93
CA SER A 533 11.80 -16.06 -13.39
C SER A 533 13.10 -15.57 -12.80
N GLY A 534 13.39 -15.94 -11.55
CA GLY A 534 14.56 -15.55 -10.79
C GLY A 534 14.18 -15.38 -9.32
N ASN A 535 15.02 -14.73 -8.51
CA ASN A 535 14.72 -14.53 -7.09
C ASN A 535 14.18 -13.11 -6.89
N ASP A 536 12.91 -12.92 -7.20
CA ASP A 536 12.29 -11.61 -7.29
C ASP A 536 11.82 -11.11 -5.92
N THR A 537 11.88 -9.80 -5.73
CA THR A 537 11.44 -9.14 -4.48
C THR A 537 10.40 -8.08 -4.76
N LEU A 538 9.22 -8.25 -4.18
CA LEU A 538 8.12 -7.29 -4.20
C LEU A 538 7.87 -6.74 -2.79
N THR A 539 8.20 -5.47 -2.56
CA THR A 539 8.05 -4.82 -1.24
C THR A 539 7.08 -3.65 -1.29
N GLY A 540 5.99 -3.72 -0.51
CA GLY A 540 5.04 -2.64 -0.32
C GLY A 540 5.00 -2.12 1.11
N THR A 541 5.18 -0.81 1.31
CA THR A 541 5.02 -0.14 2.61
C THR A 541 3.95 0.95 2.53
N GLY A 542 2.88 0.84 3.33
CA GLY A 542 1.83 1.84 3.45
C GLY A 542 1.75 2.41 4.85
N ASN A 543 1.95 3.71 5.00
CA ASN A 543 1.85 4.43 6.27
C ASN A 543 0.61 5.33 6.23
N GLY A 544 -0.40 5.04 7.04
CA GLY A 544 -1.52 5.94 7.25
C GLY A 544 -1.07 7.21 7.96
N GLY A 545 -1.61 8.35 7.56
CA GLY A 545 -1.28 9.63 8.21
C GLY A 545 -1.90 9.73 9.60
N ASP A 546 -1.32 10.55 10.47
CA ASP A 546 -1.83 10.75 11.82
C ASP A 546 -3.06 11.68 11.82
N GLY A 547 -4.00 11.42 12.73
CA GLY A 547 -5.12 12.31 13.06
C GLY A 547 -4.76 13.26 14.20
N SER A 548 -5.10 14.54 14.10
CA SER A 548 -4.78 15.56 15.10
C SER A 548 -5.78 16.72 15.16
N LYS A 549 -5.95 17.32 16.35
CA LYS A 549 -6.60 18.64 16.53
C LYS A 549 -5.58 19.75 16.30
N SER A 550 -6.03 20.89 15.75
CA SER A 550 -5.25 22.13 15.82
C SER A 550 -5.13 22.60 17.29
N ASP A 551 -4.00 23.22 17.65
CA ASP A 551 -3.50 23.52 19.01
C ASP A 551 -4.41 24.36 19.96
N ILE A 552 -5.69 24.56 19.68
CA ILE A 552 -6.56 25.44 20.48
C ILE A 552 -7.28 24.63 21.57
N TYR A 553 -6.69 24.68 22.75
CA TYR A 553 -7.16 24.10 24.00
C TYR A 553 -8.47 24.76 24.48
N MET A 554 -9.64 24.20 24.11
CA MET A 554 -10.90 24.57 24.74
C MET A 554 -11.78 23.39 25.16
N PHE A 555 -12.32 23.56 26.35
CA PHE A 555 -12.93 22.59 27.26
C PHE A 555 -14.42 22.41 26.92
N PHE A 556 -14.78 21.94 25.73
CA PHE A 556 -16.19 21.64 25.39
C PHE A 556 -16.37 20.28 24.70
N PRO A 557 -17.37 19.49 25.11
CA PRO A 557 -17.65 18.17 24.55
C PRO A 557 -18.59 18.31 23.35
N THR A 558 -18.06 18.66 22.17
CA THR A 558 -18.78 18.48 20.91
C THR A 558 -18.26 17.21 20.23
N GLY A 559 -19.17 16.33 19.83
CA GLY A 559 -18.93 14.93 19.45
C GLY A 559 -18.26 14.71 18.09
N VAL A 560 -17.18 15.43 17.79
CA VAL A 560 -16.39 15.23 16.57
C VAL A 560 -15.34 14.15 16.84
N SER A 561 -15.43 13.01 16.15
CA SER A 561 -14.46 11.91 16.21
C SER A 561 -13.40 12.07 15.12
N TYR A 562 -12.13 12.07 15.50
CA TYR A 562 -11.01 12.03 14.56
C TYR A 562 -10.58 10.57 14.32
N LEU A 563 -10.06 10.29 13.13
CA LEU A 563 -9.61 8.96 12.72
C LEU A 563 -8.14 9.01 12.28
N GLY A 564 -7.34 8.06 12.76
CA GLY A 564 -6.04 7.79 12.16
C GLY A 564 -6.18 7.23 10.74
N GLY A 565 -5.19 7.50 9.90
CA GLY A 565 -5.17 7.09 8.51
C GLY A 565 -4.98 5.58 8.32
N THR A 566 -5.40 5.06 7.17
CA THR A 566 -5.21 3.64 6.83
C THR A 566 -3.85 3.42 6.15
N GLY A 567 -3.08 2.43 6.61
CA GLY A 567 -1.84 1.99 5.97
C GLY A 567 -1.96 0.60 5.36
N ILE A 568 -1.66 0.47 4.06
CA ILE A 568 -1.68 -0.83 3.34
C ILE A 568 -0.34 -1.06 2.64
N GLY A 569 0.35 -2.15 2.97
CA GLY A 569 1.61 -2.50 2.30
C GLY A 569 1.39 -2.85 0.83
N ILE A 570 0.69 -3.96 0.58
CA ILE A 570 0.31 -4.42 -0.75
C ILE A 570 -1.21 -4.61 -0.80
N ASN A 571 -1.88 -3.88 -1.67
CA ASN A 571 -3.30 -4.07 -2.01
C ASN A 571 -3.40 -4.74 -3.38
N ASN A 572 -3.66 -6.03 -3.41
CA ASN A 572 -3.82 -6.81 -4.62
C ASN A 572 -5.31 -7.13 -4.90
N SER A 573 -5.87 -6.37 -5.84
CA SER A 573 -7.16 -6.63 -6.48
C SER A 573 -7.01 -7.06 -7.94
N GLY A 574 -5.79 -7.37 -8.38
CA GLY A 574 -5.42 -7.83 -9.71
C GLY A 574 -4.83 -9.24 -9.70
N SER A 575 -3.77 -9.45 -10.48
CA SER A 575 -2.93 -10.64 -10.43
C SER A 575 -1.50 -10.23 -10.13
N ILE A 576 -0.87 -10.90 -9.17
CA ILE A 576 0.57 -10.90 -8.95
C ILE A 576 1.07 -12.30 -9.28
N ASN A 577 2.11 -12.38 -10.11
CA ASN A 577 2.82 -13.60 -10.44
C ASN A 577 4.32 -13.32 -10.33
N THR A 578 5.07 -13.99 -9.45
CA THR A 578 6.53 -13.81 -9.43
C THR A 578 7.26 -14.86 -10.26
N GLY A 579 6.65 -16.03 -10.41
CA GLY A 579 7.13 -17.09 -11.28
C GLY A 579 8.33 -17.83 -10.71
N SER A 580 8.95 -18.75 -11.45
CA SER A 580 9.83 -19.72 -10.78
C SER A 580 11.07 -19.06 -10.15
N GLY A 581 11.43 -19.46 -8.93
CA GLY A 581 12.72 -19.09 -8.32
C GLY A 581 12.69 -19.06 -6.79
N LYS A 582 13.24 -18.03 -6.16
CA LYS A 582 13.23 -17.88 -4.70
C LYS A 582 12.70 -16.50 -4.37
N ASP A 583 11.38 -16.37 -4.45
CA ASP A 583 10.74 -15.07 -4.46
C ASP A 583 10.39 -14.60 -3.06
N THR A 584 10.31 -13.28 -2.92
CA THR A 584 9.91 -12.62 -1.68
C THR A 584 8.84 -11.57 -1.95
N ILE A 585 7.66 -11.74 -1.35
CA ILE A 585 6.60 -10.74 -1.34
C ILE A 585 6.42 -10.24 0.10
N ALA A 586 6.72 -8.96 0.33
CA ALA A 586 6.68 -8.35 1.66
C ALA A 586 5.76 -7.12 1.70
N GLY A 587 4.71 -7.17 2.51
CA GLY A 587 3.80 -6.05 2.74
C GLY A 587 3.83 -5.54 4.17
N THR A 588 4.04 -4.25 4.39
CA THR A 588 3.94 -3.59 5.69
C THR A 588 2.90 -2.47 5.66
N GLY A 589 1.86 -2.56 6.50
CA GLY A 589 0.83 -1.54 6.66
C GLY A 589 0.80 -1.00 8.09
N ASN A 590 1.03 0.31 8.24
CA ASN A 590 1.01 0.99 9.53
C ASN A 590 -0.17 1.96 9.56
N GLY A 591 -1.12 1.74 10.46
CA GLY A 591 -2.22 2.67 10.71
C GLY A 591 -1.73 3.95 11.40
N GLY A 592 -2.31 5.07 11.02
CA GLY A 592 -2.01 6.37 11.61
C GLY A 592 -2.48 6.46 13.06
N ASN A 593 -1.72 7.16 13.89
CA ASN A 593 -2.05 7.40 15.28
C ASN A 593 -3.01 8.57 15.43
N ILE A 594 -3.54 8.75 16.64
CA ILE A 594 -4.21 9.96 17.06
C ILE A 594 -3.43 10.64 18.17
N GLY A 595 -3.10 11.92 17.98
CA GLY A 595 -2.47 12.76 19.00
C GLY A 595 -3.40 12.99 20.18
N ASN A 596 -2.87 13.07 21.42
CA ASN A 596 -3.61 13.21 22.69
C ASN A 596 -4.72 14.28 22.64
N VAL A 597 -5.95 13.88 22.31
CA VAL A 597 -7.15 14.71 22.16
C VAL A 597 -8.16 14.31 23.22
N GLY A 598 -8.38 15.18 24.20
CA GLY A 598 -9.36 14.97 25.28
C GLY A 598 -10.82 14.72 24.84
N ASN A 599 -11.12 14.72 23.53
CA ASN A 599 -12.38 14.26 22.94
C ASN A 599 -12.09 13.25 21.81
N GLY A 600 -12.35 11.97 22.03
CA GLY A 600 -12.82 10.97 21.05
C GLY A 600 -12.04 10.78 19.74
N GLY A 601 -11.25 9.71 19.58
CA GLY A 601 -10.77 9.30 18.26
C GLY A 601 -10.31 7.84 18.18
N ASP A 602 -10.42 7.25 16.99
CA ASP A 602 -9.99 5.87 16.69
C ASP A 602 -8.66 5.83 15.93
N GLY A 603 -7.74 4.96 16.37
CA GLY A 603 -6.51 4.69 15.65
C GLY A 603 -6.78 4.11 14.26
N GLY A 604 -5.92 4.44 13.30
CA GLY A 604 -6.03 3.96 11.92
C GLY A 604 -5.72 2.47 11.78
N SER A 605 -6.25 1.82 10.75
CA SER A 605 -5.96 0.41 10.47
C SER A 605 -4.65 0.23 9.70
N GLY A 606 -3.94 -0.86 9.99
CA GLY A 606 -2.74 -1.28 9.26
C GLY A 606 -2.90 -2.69 8.69
N THR A 607 -2.70 -2.84 7.37
CA THR A 607 -2.75 -4.14 6.69
C THR A 607 -1.46 -4.39 5.90
N GLY A 608 -0.76 -5.49 6.17
CA GLY A 608 0.45 -5.86 5.45
C GLY A 608 0.17 -6.19 3.98
N ILE A 609 -0.56 -7.27 3.75
CA ILE A 609 -0.99 -7.72 2.42
C ILE A 609 -2.51 -7.89 2.43
N ASP A 610 -3.21 -7.21 1.53
CA ASP A 610 -4.63 -7.40 1.25
C ASP A 610 -4.79 -8.01 -0.16
N ASN A 611 -5.05 -9.31 -0.21
CA ASN A 611 -5.22 -10.06 -1.46
C ASN A 611 -6.69 -10.42 -1.65
N SER A 612 -7.33 -9.84 -2.66
CA SER A 612 -8.73 -10.12 -3.01
C SER A 612 -8.89 -10.93 -4.30
N LYS A 613 -7.80 -11.12 -5.06
CA LYS A 613 -7.78 -11.88 -6.31
C LYS A 613 -6.66 -12.93 -6.33
N LYS A 614 -5.60 -12.78 -7.12
CA LYS A 614 -4.59 -13.84 -7.31
C LYS A 614 -3.20 -13.33 -6.94
N LEU A 615 -2.51 -14.08 -6.08
CA LEU A 615 -1.09 -13.96 -5.78
C LEU A 615 -0.48 -15.35 -5.94
N ASP A 616 0.51 -15.48 -6.81
CA ASP A 616 1.09 -16.76 -7.21
C ASP A 616 2.60 -16.62 -7.36
N THR A 617 3.38 -17.44 -6.67
CA THR A 617 4.84 -17.43 -6.82
C THR A 617 5.36 -18.56 -7.71
N GLN A 618 4.55 -19.57 -8.07
CA GLN A 618 5.00 -20.77 -8.83
C GLN A 618 6.16 -21.50 -8.16
N ASP A 619 6.77 -22.50 -8.81
CA ASP A 619 7.75 -23.38 -8.16
C ASP A 619 8.99 -22.61 -7.65
N GLY A 620 9.36 -22.84 -6.37
CA GLY A 620 10.41 -22.07 -5.73
C GLY A 620 10.62 -22.35 -4.23
N GLU A 621 11.55 -21.64 -3.59
CA GLU A 621 11.58 -21.58 -2.12
C GLU A 621 11.10 -20.20 -1.68
N ASP A 622 9.80 -19.99 -1.72
CA ASP A 622 9.22 -18.65 -1.73
C ASP A 622 8.83 -18.15 -0.34
N THR A 623 8.78 -16.83 -0.18
CA THR A 623 8.45 -16.19 1.08
C THR A 623 7.40 -15.10 0.88
N ILE A 624 6.25 -15.22 1.55
CA ILE A 624 5.21 -14.20 1.60
C ILE A 624 5.09 -13.70 3.04
N THR A 625 5.38 -12.43 3.29
CA THR A 625 5.30 -11.82 4.62
C THR A 625 4.38 -10.60 4.65
N GLY A 626 3.38 -10.62 5.52
CA GLY A 626 2.50 -9.47 5.78
C GLY A 626 2.59 -8.99 7.23
N ILE A 627 2.86 -7.70 7.44
CA ILE A 627 2.88 -7.06 8.75
C ILE A 627 1.86 -5.92 8.76
N GLY A 628 0.84 -6.01 9.61
CA GLY A 628 -0.15 -4.95 9.82
C GLY A 628 -0.13 -4.45 11.25
N THR A 629 0.07 -3.15 11.45
CA THR A 629 0.08 -2.52 12.77
C THR A 629 -1.01 -1.45 12.83
N GLY A 630 -1.98 -1.60 13.73
CA GLY A 630 -2.98 -0.58 14.00
C GLY A 630 -2.40 0.61 14.76
N GLY A 631 -2.89 1.80 14.45
CA GLY A 631 -2.49 3.04 15.10
C GLY A 631 -3.04 3.18 16.52
N TYR A 632 -2.37 3.99 17.32
CA TYR A 632 -2.81 4.36 18.67
C TYR A 632 -4.10 5.21 18.61
N GLY A 633 -5.13 4.80 19.36
CA GLY A 633 -6.31 5.61 19.63
C GLY A 633 -6.19 6.30 21.00
N ASP A 634 -6.76 7.49 21.17
CA ASP A 634 -6.70 8.16 22.48
C ASP A 634 -7.85 7.71 23.40
N THR A 635 -9.07 8.17 23.16
CA THR A 635 -10.18 7.95 24.10
C THR A 635 -11.27 7.00 23.59
N VAL A 636 -11.08 6.29 22.47
CA VAL A 636 -12.12 5.39 21.91
C VAL A 636 -11.51 4.04 21.47
N TYR A 637 -11.21 3.80 20.19
CA TYR A 637 -10.71 2.49 19.72
C TYR A 637 -9.26 2.56 19.22
N GLY A 638 -8.46 1.55 19.56
CA GLY A 638 -7.19 1.32 18.89
C GLY A 638 -7.43 0.76 17.50
N GLY A 639 -6.57 1.10 16.55
CA GLY A 639 -6.70 0.62 15.17
C GLY A 639 -6.50 -0.89 15.05
N SER A 640 -7.10 -1.52 14.03
CA SER A 640 -6.86 -2.94 13.75
C SER A 640 -5.54 -3.16 13.01
N GLY A 641 -4.79 -4.21 13.36
CA GLY A 641 -3.63 -4.68 12.62
C GLY A 641 -3.88 -6.04 11.97
N THR A 642 -3.71 -6.16 10.65
CA THR A 642 -3.83 -7.43 9.93
C THR A 642 -2.56 -7.73 9.13
N GLY A 643 -1.90 -8.86 9.37
CA GLY A 643 -0.71 -9.25 8.61
C GLY A 643 -1.03 -9.55 7.16
N ILE A 644 -1.77 -10.64 6.93
CA ILE A 644 -2.25 -11.06 5.62
C ILE A 644 -3.78 -11.19 5.66
N ASN A 645 -4.48 -10.44 4.81
CA ASN A 645 -5.90 -10.61 4.55
C ASN A 645 -6.10 -11.25 3.17
N ASN A 646 -6.43 -12.54 3.14
CA ASN A 646 -6.68 -13.27 1.91
C ASN A 646 -8.18 -13.52 1.71
N SER A 647 -8.76 -12.77 0.80
CA SER A 647 -10.09 -13.00 0.22
C SER A 647 -10.04 -13.42 -1.24
N GLY A 648 -8.84 -13.76 -1.73
CA GLY A 648 -8.54 -14.28 -3.06
C GLY A 648 -7.93 -15.68 -3.00
N SER A 649 -6.91 -15.91 -3.81
CA SER A 649 -6.08 -17.12 -3.84
C SER A 649 -4.63 -16.71 -3.67
N ILE A 650 -3.94 -17.39 -2.77
CA ILE A 650 -2.49 -17.36 -2.58
C ILE A 650 -1.98 -18.76 -2.92
N SER A 651 -1.04 -18.86 -3.85
CA SER A 651 -0.37 -20.11 -4.24
C SER A 651 1.14 -19.91 -4.24
N THR A 652 1.91 -20.85 -3.67
CA THR A 652 3.39 -20.77 -3.72
C THR A 652 4.07 -21.81 -4.59
N GLY A 653 3.32 -22.64 -5.32
CA GLY A 653 3.94 -23.65 -6.21
C GLY A 653 4.66 -24.73 -5.42
N SER A 654 5.49 -25.56 -6.06
CA SER A 654 6.24 -26.59 -5.30
C SER A 654 7.53 -26.03 -4.72
N GLY A 655 7.92 -26.45 -3.51
CA GLY A 655 9.27 -26.28 -2.98
C GLY A 655 9.38 -26.18 -1.46
N LYS A 656 9.93 -25.10 -0.91
CA LYS A 656 10.05 -24.94 0.55
C LYS A 656 9.58 -23.55 0.92
N ASP A 657 8.29 -23.41 1.08
CA ASP A 657 7.65 -22.11 1.09
C ASP A 657 7.32 -21.63 2.49
N ALA A 658 7.30 -20.31 2.66
CA ALA A 658 7.01 -19.67 3.93
C ALA A 658 5.97 -18.56 3.76
N ILE A 659 4.82 -18.70 4.43
CA ILE A 659 3.79 -17.66 4.49
C ILE A 659 3.65 -17.19 5.94
N ALA A 660 3.98 -15.93 6.20
CA ALA A 660 4.00 -15.34 7.54
C ALA A 660 3.13 -14.08 7.63
N GLY A 661 2.14 -14.08 8.52
CA GLY A 661 1.30 -12.91 8.81
C GLY A 661 1.45 -12.46 10.26
N THR A 662 1.77 -11.19 10.49
CA THR A 662 1.80 -10.56 11.82
C THR A 662 0.82 -9.40 11.89
N GLY A 663 -0.19 -9.48 12.77
CA GLY A 663 -1.15 -8.40 13.02
C GLY A 663 -1.06 -7.88 14.45
N ASN A 664 -0.76 -6.59 14.60
CA ASN A 664 -0.66 -5.91 15.89
C ASN A 664 -1.79 -4.89 16.02
N GLY A 665 -2.72 -5.11 16.94
CA GLY A 665 -3.75 -4.14 17.28
C GLY A 665 -3.16 -2.91 17.97
N GLY A 666 -3.68 -1.74 17.62
CA GLY A 666 -3.30 -0.46 18.22
C GLY A 666 -3.77 -0.35 19.67
N ASN A 667 -3.01 0.35 20.50
CA ASN A 667 -3.40 0.61 21.88
C ASN A 667 -4.43 1.74 21.96
N SER A 668 -5.20 1.81 23.05
CA SER A 668 -6.16 2.87 23.31
C SER A 668 -6.41 3.14 24.80
N GLY A 669 -6.91 4.33 25.12
CA GLY A 669 -7.45 4.67 26.43
C GLY A 669 -8.80 4.05 26.75
N VAL A 670 -9.53 3.48 25.79
CA VAL A 670 -10.82 2.76 26.02
C VAL A 670 -10.76 1.33 25.51
N GLN A 671 -10.87 1.04 24.22
CA GLN A 671 -10.77 -0.33 23.72
C GLN A 671 -9.58 -0.54 22.78
N GLY A 672 -8.73 -1.51 23.09
CA GLY A 672 -7.59 -1.87 22.24
C GLY A 672 -8.04 -2.47 20.90
N GLY A 673 -7.27 -2.23 19.85
CA GLY A 673 -7.54 -2.75 18.52
C GLY A 673 -7.27 -4.25 18.40
N SER A 674 -7.91 -4.90 17.42
CA SER A 674 -7.68 -6.33 17.13
C SER A 674 -6.41 -6.53 16.32
N GLY A 675 -5.65 -7.58 16.63
CA GLY A 675 -4.51 -8.05 15.84
C GLY A 675 -4.78 -9.42 15.23
N THR A 676 -4.68 -9.53 13.90
CA THR A 676 -4.86 -10.81 13.17
C THR A 676 -3.63 -11.10 12.32
N GLY A 677 -2.99 -12.25 12.54
CA GLY A 677 -1.83 -12.66 11.75
C GLY A 677 -2.20 -12.95 10.30
N ILE A 678 -2.96 -14.03 10.08
CA ILE A 678 -3.48 -14.43 8.77
C ILE A 678 -5.00 -14.55 8.86
N ASN A 679 -5.71 -13.85 7.97
CA ASN A 679 -7.14 -13.97 7.77
C ASN A 679 -7.41 -14.58 6.39
N ASN A 680 -7.66 -15.89 6.33
CA ASN A 680 -7.95 -16.60 5.09
C ASN A 680 -9.46 -16.87 4.96
N SER A 681 -10.07 -16.36 3.90
CA SER A 681 -11.50 -16.56 3.61
C SER A 681 -11.77 -17.30 2.30
N LYS A 682 -10.72 -17.62 1.54
CA LYS A 682 -10.82 -18.36 0.29
C LYS A 682 -9.72 -19.42 0.19
N GLU A 683 -8.62 -19.21 -0.52
CA GLU A 683 -7.67 -20.27 -0.83
C GLU A 683 -6.23 -19.84 -0.51
N LEU A 684 -5.53 -20.68 0.24
CA LEU A 684 -4.10 -20.60 0.49
C LEU A 684 -3.56 -22.01 0.25
N ASP A 685 -2.70 -22.18 -0.75
CA ASP A 685 -2.18 -23.47 -1.21
C ASP A 685 -0.66 -23.39 -1.42
N THR A 686 0.12 -24.20 -0.70
CA THR A 686 1.58 -24.25 -0.87
C THR A 686 2.04 -25.46 -1.70
N GLN A 687 1.12 -26.27 -2.23
CA GLN A 687 1.42 -27.45 -3.07
C GLN A 687 2.50 -28.38 -2.45
N ASP A 688 3.29 -29.11 -3.23
CA ASP A 688 4.25 -30.07 -2.66
C ASP A 688 5.51 -29.37 -2.12
N GLY A 689 5.90 -29.65 -0.88
CA GLY A 689 7.04 -28.98 -0.26
C GLY A 689 7.22 -29.25 1.23
N GLU A 690 8.28 -28.73 1.84
CA GLU A 690 8.39 -28.66 3.31
C GLU A 690 7.99 -27.25 3.78
N ASP A 691 6.69 -27.00 3.85
CA ASP A 691 6.15 -25.65 3.89
C ASP A 691 5.87 -25.16 5.31
N THR A 692 5.84 -23.83 5.48
CA THR A 692 5.57 -23.19 6.76
C THR A 692 4.55 -22.07 6.62
N ILE A 693 3.43 -22.18 7.33
CA ILE A 693 2.42 -21.13 7.48
C ILE A 693 2.41 -20.65 8.92
N THR A 694 2.73 -19.37 9.16
CA THR A 694 2.78 -18.78 10.50
C THR A 694 1.88 -17.55 10.61
N GLY A 695 0.91 -17.57 11.53
CA GLY A 695 0.08 -16.43 11.87
C GLY A 695 0.30 -15.97 13.31
N ILE A 696 0.62 -14.69 13.52
CA ILE A 696 0.76 -14.07 14.83
C ILE A 696 -0.20 -12.88 14.94
N GLY A 697 -1.17 -12.95 15.84
CA GLY A 697 -2.09 -11.85 16.13
C GLY A 697 -1.95 -11.37 17.57
N THR A 698 -1.69 -10.08 17.77
CA THR A 698 -1.57 -9.47 19.10
C THR A 698 -2.60 -8.36 19.25
N GLY A 699 -3.54 -8.49 20.19
CA GLY A 699 -4.50 -7.44 20.51
C GLY A 699 -3.84 -6.26 21.23
N GLY A 700 -4.29 -5.05 20.94
CA GLY A 700 -3.83 -3.83 21.59
C GLY A 700 -4.33 -3.72 23.04
N THR A 701 -3.66 -2.93 23.86
CA THR A 701 -4.10 -2.64 25.23
C THR A 701 -5.21 -1.59 25.23
N GLY A 702 -6.23 -1.72 26.08
CA GLY A 702 -7.33 -0.75 26.21
C GLY A 702 -7.64 -0.40 27.66
N GLY A 703 -8.13 0.81 27.96
CA GLY A 703 -8.47 1.22 29.33
C GLY A 703 -9.76 0.63 29.91
N GLU A 704 -10.73 0.27 29.06
CA GLU A 704 -12.01 -0.37 29.40
C GLU A 704 -12.13 -1.81 28.86
N GLY A 705 -11.52 -2.13 27.71
CA GLY A 705 -11.37 -3.52 27.25
C GLY A 705 -10.20 -3.68 26.30
N ALA A 706 -9.45 -4.78 26.42
CA ALA A 706 -8.32 -5.00 25.54
C ALA A 706 -8.73 -5.65 24.20
N GLY A 707 -7.87 -5.50 23.20
CA GLY A 707 -8.08 -6.02 21.86
C GLY A 707 -7.91 -7.54 21.76
N THR A 708 -8.51 -8.11 20.73
CA THR A 708 -8.42 -9.55 20.43
C THR A 708 -7.14 -9.85 19.66
N GLY A 709 -6.47 -10.96 19.95
CA GLY A 709 -5.35 -11.48 19.16
C GLY A 709 -5.68 -12.82 18.53
N THR A 710 -5.62 -12.90 17.19
CA THR A 710 -5.87 -14.15 16.45
C THR A 710 -4.67 -14.47 15.56
N GLY A 711 -4.05 -15.63 15.75
CA GLY A 711 -2.92 -16.07 14.92
C GLY A 711 -3.35 -16.33 13.47
N ILE A 712 -4.13 -17.39 13.28
CA ILE A 712 -4.71 -17.77 11.98
C ILE A 712 -6.24 -17.82 12.13
N ASN A 713 -6.94 -17.08 11.27
CA ASN A 713 -8.38 -17.15 11.11
C ASN A 713 -8.70 -17.72 9.73
N ASN A 714 -9.09 -18.99 9.67
CA ASN A 714 -9.43 -19.67 8.43
C ASN A 714 -10.95 -19.89 8.32
N SER A 715 -11.53 -19.39 7.25
CA SER A 715 -12.92 -19.67 6.84
C SER A 715 -13.01 -20.22 5.41
N GLY A 716 -11.87 -20.23 4.70
CA GLY A 716 -11.68 -20.83 3.39
C GLY A 716 -10.99 -22.20 3.47
N SER A 717 -9.98 -22.41 2.65
CA SER A 717 -9.13 -23.59 2.62
C SER A 717 -7.66 -23.19 2.79
N ILE A 718 -6.95 -23.95 3.62
CA ILE A 718 -5.49 -23.97 3.70
C ILE A 718 -5.06 -25.39 3.28
N ASN A 719 -4.16 -25.49 2.31
CA ASN A 719 -3.58 -26.74 1.83
C ASN A 719 -2.05 -26.62 1.77
N THR A 720 -1.32 -27.60 2.27
CA THR A 720 0.15 -27.65 2.16
C THR A 720 0.69 -28.83 1.37
N GLY A 721 -0.17 -29.62 0.72
CA GLY A 721 0.26 -30.64 -0.24
C GLY A 721 1.12 -31.75 0.37
N SER A 722 2.19 -32.19 -0.30
CA SER A 722 3.01 -33.31 0.21
C SER A 722 4.33 -32.82 0.79
N GLY A 723 4.70 -33.26 1.98
CA GLY A 723 6.03 -33.08 2.60
C GLY A 723 5.95 -32.93 4.11
N GLU A 724 7.00 -32.41 4.76
CA GLU A 724 6.96 -32.19 6.22
C GLU A 724 6.51 -30.76 6.51
N ASP A 725 5.21 -30.55 6.65
CA ASP A 725 4.62 -29.21 6.71
C ASP A 725 4.38 -28.71 8.12
N THR A 726 4.37 -27.38 8.28
CA THR A 726 4.11 -26.74 9.58
C THR A 726 3.12 -25.58 9.47
N ILE A 727 1.99 -25.68 10.18
CA ILE A 727 1.03 -24.59 10.36
C ILE A 727 1.04 -24.14 11.82
N THR A 728 1.45 -22.91 12.09
CA THR A 728 1.51 -22.33 13.44
C THR A 728 0.66 -21.07 13.57
N GLY A 729 -0.27 -21.06 14.52
CA GLY A 729 -1.06 -19.87 14.88
C GLY A 729 -0.81 -19.45 16.32
N THR A 730 -0.44 -18.19 16.55
CA THR A 730 -0.30 -17.59 17.89
C THR A 730 -1.22 -16.38 18.05
N GLY A 731 -2.17 -16.45 18.96
CA GLY A 731 -3.07 -15.34 19.30
C GLY A 731 -2.83 -14.84 20.72
N ASN A 732 -2.45 -13.57 20.87
CA ASN A 732 -2.22 -12.92 22.15
C ASN A 732 -3.29 -11.86 22.39
N GLY A 733 -4.19 -12.07 23.34
CA GLY A 733 -5.13 -11.05 23.78
C GLY A 733 -4.40 -9.86 24.42
N GLY A 734 -4.90 -8.66 24.16
CA GLY A 734 -4.36 -7.45 24.77
C GLY A 734 -4.52 -7.45 26.29
N ASN A 735 -3.65 -6.74 27.00
CA ASN A 735 -3.75 -6.59 28.45
C ASN A 735 -4.55 -5.33 28.82
N PHE A 736 -4.96 -5.25 30.10
CA PHE A 736 -5.55 -4.09 30.79
C PHE A 736 -7.09 -4.12 30.88
N SER A 737 -7.64 -3.56 31.98
CA SER A 737 -9.03 -3.75 32.47
C SER A 737 -9.55 -5.18 32.27
N ASN A 738 -10.34 -5.45 31.24
CA ASN A 738 -10.70 -6.80 30.81
C ASN A 738 -9.72 -7.26 29.73
N GLY A 739 -8.99 -8.33 30.04
CA GLY A 739 -8.06 -8.93 29.11
C GLY A 739 -8.74 -9.42 27.84
N GLY A 740 -8.07 -9.23 26.71
CA GLY A 740 -8.57 -9.61 25.39
C GLY A 740 -8.51 -11.12 25.19
N THR A 741 -9.30 -11.62 24.25
CA THR A 741 -9.23 -13.04 23.85
C THR A 741 -8.00 -13.28 22.97
N GLY A 742 -7.30 -14.39 23.22
CA GLY A 742 -6.22 -14.89 22.37
C GLY A 742 -6.59 -16.23 21.74
N THR A 743 -6.60 -16.31 20.42
CA THR A 743 -6.87 -17.56 19.68
C THR A 743 -5.71 -17.89 18.74
N GLY A 744 -5.10 -19.06 18.91
CA GLY A 744 -3.99 -19.51 18.05
C GLY A 744 -4.47 -19.74 16.62
N ILE A 745 -5.29 -20.78 16.42
CA ILE A 745 -5.90 -21.12 15.14
C ILE A 745 -7.42 -21.17 15.34
N ASN A 746 -8.15 -20.35 14.56
CA ASN A 746 -9.60 -20.43 14.43
C ASN A 746 -9.93 -20.99 13.04
N ASN A 747 -10.37 -22.24 12.98
CA ASN A 747 -10.74 -22.92 11.75
C ASN A 747 -12.26 -23.10 11.67
N SER A 748 -12.85 -22.39 10.73
CA SER A 748 -14.23 -22.52 10.28
C SER A 748 -14.32 -22.89 8.79
N GLY A 749 -13.20 -23.31 8.21
CA GLY A 749 -13.01 -23.75 6.84
C GLY A 749 -12.45 -25.16 6.78
N SER A 750 -11.52 -25.41 5.86
CA SER A 750 -10.71 -26.63 5.79
C SER A 750 -9.23 -26.30 6.01
N ILE A 751 -8.54 -27.12 6.78
CA ILE A 751 -7.08 -27.18 6.84
C ILE A 751 -6.70 -28.60 6.44
N ASN A 752 -5.85 -28.73 5.44
CA ASN A 752 -5.32 -30.00 4.94
C ASN A 752 -3.80 -29.89 4.81
N THR A 753 -3.04 -30.74 5.49
CA THR A 753 -1.57 -30.74 5.33
C THR A 753 -1.06 -31.75 4.32
N GLY A 754 -1.95 -32.54 3.73
CA GLY A 754 -1.64 -33.59 2.77
C GLY A 754 -0.75 -34.67 3.36
N SER A 755 0.19 -35.24 2.61
CA SER A 755 0.93 -36.43 3.08
C SER A 755 2.33 -36.07 3.55
N GLY A 756 2.77 -36.61 4.68
CA GLY A 756 4.16 -36.51 5.12
C GLY A 756 4.33 -36.55 6.63
N LYS A 757 4.94 -35.55 7.24
CA LYS A 757 5.10 -35.54 8.71
C LYS A 757 4.75 -34.15 9.21
N ASP A 758 3.47 -33.94 9.40
CA ASP A 758 2.94 -32.60 9.49
C ASP A 758 2.74 -32.15 10.91
N THR A 759 2.81 -30.83 11.10
CA THR A 759 2.59 -30.19 12.40
C THR A 759 1.56 -29.07 12.29
N ILE A 760 0.50 -29.16 13.08
CA ILE A 760 -0.46 -28.07 13.29
C ILE A 760 -0.38 -27.63 14.76
N ALA A 761 0.06 -26.40 15.00
CA ALA A 761 0.28 -25.85 16.34
C ALA A 761 -0.50 -24.55 16.56
N GLY A 762 -1.46 -24.56 17.48
CA GLY A 762 -2.21 -23.38 17.89
C GLY A 762 -1.89 -22.97 19.34
N THR A 763 -1.49 -21.72 19.56
CA THR A 763 -1.27 -21.13 20.88
C THR A 763 -2.17 -19.91 21.09
N GLY A 764 -3.11 -19.97 22.03
CA GLY A 764 -3.98 -18.86 22.41
C GLY A 764 -3.70 -18.39 23.83
N ASN A 765 -3.27 -17.16 23.99
CA ASN A 765 -2.99 -16.52 25.28
C ASN A 765 -4.02 -15.43 25.55
N GLY A 766 -4.90 -15.66 26.51
CA GLY A 766 -5.80 -14.64 27.02
C GLY A 766 -5.04 -13.51 27.70
N GLY A 767 -5.45 -12.27 27.42
CA GLY A 767 -4.87 -11.08 28.03
C GLY A 767 -5.14 -11.00 29.52
N ASN A 768 -4.25 -10.35 30.27
CA ASN A 768 -4.45 -10.17 31.70
C ASN A 768 -5.40 -9.00 32.00
N GLY A 769 -6.27 -9.20 32.98
CA GLY A 769 -7.09 -8.13 33.53
C GLY A 769 -6.26 -7.11 34.32
N GLY A 770 -6.60 -5.83 34.18
CA GLY A 770 -5.89 -4.70 34.79
C GLY A 770 -6.59 -4.11 36.03
N TYR A 771 -5.88 -3.22 36.73
CA TYR A 771 -6.43 -2.41 37.82
C TYR A 771 -7.03 -1.11 37.27
N THR A 772 -8.31 -0.83 37.53
CA THR A 772 -8.92 0.45 37.14
C THR A 772 -9.04 1.40 38.33
N SER A 773 -8.73 2.69 38.12
CA SER A 773 -8.71 3.74 39.15
C SER A 773 -10.06 3.99 39.84
N TYR A 774 -11.16 3.50 39.24
CA TYR A 774 -12.54 3.72 39.69
C TYR A 774 -13.21 2.47 40.32
N GLY A 775 -12.44 1.42 40.62
CA GLY A 775 -12.97 0.21 41.28
C GLY A 775 -13.72 -0.74 40.35
N GLY A 776 -13.49 -0.65 39.04
CA GLY A 776 -14.03 -1.57 38.04
C GLY A 776 -13.29 -2.91 38.00
N PHE A 777 -14.03 -3.95 37.63
CA PHE A 777 -13.58 -5.33 37.49
C PHE A 777 -12.64 -5.47 36.29
N GLY A 778 -11.59 -6.27 36.44
CA GLY A 778 -10.74 -6.65 35.32
C GLY A 778 -10.68 -8.16 35.19
N ASN A 779 -11.49 -8.74 34.30
CA ASN A 779 -11.46 -10.19 34.07
C ASN A 779 -10.28 -10.56 33.16
N GLY A 780 -9.73 -11.75 33.36
CA GLY A 780 -8.78 -12.33 32.42
C GLY A 780 -9.47 -12.74 31.12
N GLY A 781 -8.78 -12.55 29.99
CA GLY A 781 -9.27 -12.95 28.68
C GLY A 781 -9.18 -14.47 28.46
N SER A 782 -9.99 -15.00 27.53
CA SER A 782 -9.91 -16.41 27.16
C SER A 782 -8.69 -16.70 26.29
N GLY A 783 -8.05 -17.85 26.47
CA GLY A 783 -7.01 -18.37 25.59
C GLY A 783 -7.42 -19.69 24.96
N THR A 784 -7.47 -19.76 23.63
CA THR A 784 -7.81 -20.98 22.89
C THR A 784 -6.69 -21.33 21.92
N GLY A 785 -6.10 -22.53 22.06
CA GLY A 785 -5.05 -22.99 21.15
C GLY A 785 -5.57 -23.19 19.74
N ILE A 786 -6.44 -24.18 19.56
CA ILE A 786 -7.11 -24.50 18.29
C ILE A 786 -8.63 -24.50 18.53
N ASP A 787 -9.36 -23.73 17.74
CA ASP A 787 -10.82 -23.74 17.66
C ASP A 787 -11.23 -24.27 16.28
N ASN A 788 -11.68 -25.52 16.19
CA ASN A 788 -12.05 -26.18 14.96
C ASN A 788 -13.56 -26.43 14.91
N SER A 789 -14.23 -25.79 13.96
CA SER A 789 -15.68 -25.92 13.75
C SER A 789 -16.07 -26.62 12.45
N LYS A 790 -15.09 -26.95 11.60
CA LYS A 790 -15.28 -27.68 10.35
C LYS A 790 -14.25 -28.79 10.18
N GLU A 791 -13.27 -28.66 9.29
CA GLU A 791 -12.41 -29.78 8.89
C GLU A 791 -10.94 -29.44 9.11
N LEU A 792 -10.25 -30.33 9.81
CA LEU A 792 -8.81 -30.35 9.98
C LEU A 792 -8.35 -31.79 9.67
N ASP A 793 -7.57 -31.95 8.61
CA ASP A 793 -7.12 -33.23 8.08
C ASP A 793 -5.61 -33.20 7.84
N THR A 794 -4.86 -34.20 8.32
CA THR A 794 -3.42 -34.33 8.05
C THR A 794 -3.06 -35.53 7.17
N GLN A 795 -4.06 -36.26 6.65
CA GLN A 795 -3.90 -37.42 5.77
C GLN A 795 -2.83 -38.45 6.22
N ASP A 796 -1.99 -38.96 5.33
CA ASP A 796 -1.05 -40.05 5.67
C ASP A 796 0.28 -39.44 6.17
N GLY A 797 0.70 -39.78 7.38
CA GLY A 797 1.91 -39.22 7.96
C GLY A 797 2.16 -39.61 9.42
N GLU A 798 3.30 -39.21 10.00
CA GLU A 798 3.45 -39.24 11.47
C GLU A 798 3.16 -37.85 12.03
N ASP A 799 1.88 -37.52 12.15
CA ASP A 799 1.45 -36.14 12.28
C ASP A 799 1.30 -35.69 13.73
N THR A 800 1.37 -34.38 13.94
CA THR A 800 1.26 -33.76 15.25
C THR A 800 0.30 -32.58 15.24
N ILE A 801 -0.77 -32.68 16.02
CA ILE A 801 -1.70 -31.57 16.30
C ILE A 801 -1.53 -31.14 17.76
N THR A 802 -1.13 -29.89 17.98
CA THR A 802 -0.93 -29.31 19.32
C THR A 802 -1.74 -28.04 19.51
N GLY A 803 -2.67 -28.06 20.48
CA GLY A 803 -3.40 -26.88 20.93
C GLY A 803 -3.04 -26.49 22.36
N ILE A 804 -2.58 -25.26 22.56
CA ILE A 804 -2.26 -24.70 23.88
C ILE A 804 -3.12 -23.45 24.11
N GLY A 805 -4.07 -23.52 25.04
CA GLY A 805 -4.88 -22.38 25.47
C GLY A 805 -4.55 -21.98 26.88
N THR A 806 -4.15 -20.72 27.09
CA THR A 806 -3.85 -20.18 28.42
C THR A 806 -4.75 -18.98 28.70
N GLY A 807 -5.63 -19.11 29.67
CA GLY A 807 -6.49 -18.03 30.12
C GLY A 807 -5.71 -16.96 30.88
N GLY A 808 -6.11 -15.71 30.66
CA GLY A 808 -5.51 -14.55 31.30
C GLY A 808 -5.78 -14.50 32.80
N THR A 809 -4.89 -13.87 33.55
CA THR A 809 -5.10 -13.65 34.98
C THR A 809 -6.14 -12.55 35.22
N GLY A 810 -6.98 -12.73 36.25
CA GLY A 810 -7.87 -11.67 36.73
C GLY A 810 -7.10 -10.53 37.40
N GLY A 811 -7.63 -9.31 37.30
CA GLY A 811 -7.05 -8.09 37.85
C GLY A 811 -7.00 -8.06 39.38
N ASN A 812 -6.21 -7.16 39.95
CA ASN A 812 -6.00 -7.09 41.40
C ASN A 812 -6.99 -6.10 42.06
N ALA A 813 -8.29 -6.37 42.02
CA ALA A 813 -9.33 -5.43 42.48
C ALA A 813 -9.81 -5.69 43.93
N TYR A 814 -10.41 -4.68 44.57
CA TYR A 814 -11.12 -4.81 45.85
C TYR A 814 -12.43 -5.62 45.75
N SER A 815 -12.81 -6.02 44.55
CA SER A 815 -14.05 -6.71 44.18
C SER A 815 -13.75 -7.90 43.26
N ALA A 816 -14.72 -8.82 43.09
CA ALA A 816 -14.59 -10.08 42.36
C ALA A 816 -14.06 -9.92 40.92
N SER A 817 -12.90 -10.50 40.60
CA SER A 817 -12.36 -10.56 39.24
C SER A 817 -12.10 -12.01 38.83
N ASP A 818 -12.59 -12.42 37.66
CA ASP A 818 -12.46 -13.80 37.22
C ASP A 818 -11.19 -14.01 36.38
N GLY A 819 -10.59 -15.18 36.49
CA GLY A 819 -9.56 -15.64 35.56
C GLY A 819 -10.20 -16.12 34.25
N GLY A 820 -9.52 -15.92 33.14
CA GLY A 820 -10.01 -16.34 31.82
C GLY A 820 -9.91 -17.85 31.61
N ALA A 821 -10.75 -18.42 30.75
CA ALA A 821 -10.67 -19.84 30.40
C ALA A 821 -9.44 -20.14 29.53
N GLY A 822 -8.87 -21.34 29.67
CA GLY A 822 -7.81 -21.85 28.82
C GLY A 822 -8.25 -23.17 28.18
N THR A 823 -8.38 -23.19 26.86
CA THR A 823 -8.78 -24.38 26.09
C THR A 823 -7.70 -24.76 25.09
N GLY A 824 -7.14 -25.97 25.19
CA GLY A 824 -6.13 -26.45 24.27
C GLY A 824 -6.70 -26.63 22.86
N ILE A 825 -7.60 -27.60 22.70
CA ILE A 825 -8.31 -27.89 21.46
C ILE A 825 -9.82 -27.85 21.73
N ASN A 826 -10.55 -27.01 21.00
CA ASN A 826 -12.00 -26.99 20.95
C ASN A 826 -12.46 -27.51 19.59
N ASN A 827 -13.08 -28.69 19.55
CA ASN A 827 -13.56 -29.32 18.34
C ASN A 827 -15.10 -29.41 18.35
N SER A 828 -15.72 -28.74 17.39
CA SER A 828 -17.12 -28.88 17.02
C SER A 828 -17.33 -29.39 15.59
N GLY A 829 -16.25 -29.71 14.89
CA GLY A 829 -16.25 -30.29 13.54
C GLY A 829 -15.59 -31.66 13.52
N SER A 830 -14.65 -31.86 12.60
CA SER A 830 -13.85 -33.07 12.42
C SER A 830 -12.36 -32.75 12.51
N ILE A 831 -11.65 -33.59 13.24
CA ILE A 831 -10.19 -33.71 13.22
C ILE A 831 -9.87 -35.13 12.74
N ASN A 832 -9.06 -35.25 11.69
CA ASN A 832 -8.60 -36.51 11.15
C ASN A 832 -7.07 -36.46 10.98
N THR A 833 -6.36 -37.46 11.50
CA THR A 833 -4.90 -37.58 11.26
C THR A 833 -4.54 -38.71 10.30
N GLY A 834 -5.51 -39.44 9.77
CA GLY A 834 -5.34 -40.37 8.65
C GLY A 834 -4.57 -41.64 8.98
N SER A 835 -3.37 -41.86 8.43
CA SER A 835 -2.60 -43.10 8.66
C SER A 835 -1.20 -42.76 9.15
N GLY A 836 -0.66 -43.54 10.09
CA GLY A 836 0.66 -43.37 10.66
C GLY A 836 0.60 -43.13 12.18
N ASN A 837 1.74 -42.93 12.85
CA ASN A 837 1.73 -42.88 14.32
C ASN A 837 1.49 -41.44 14.78
N ASP A 838 0.23 -41.07 14.93
CA ASP A 838 -0.15 -39.67 15.10
C ASP A 838 -0.22 -39.23 16.55
N THR A 839 -0.08 -37.93 16.77
CA THR A 839 -0.18 -37.32 18.10
C THR A 839 -1.11 -36.11 18.11
N ILE A 840 -2.16 -36.18 18.92
CA ILE A 840 -3.05 -35.04 19.22
C ILE A 840 -2.86 -34.64 20.69
N THR A 841 -2.38 -33.42 20.94
CA THR A 841 -2.19 -32.88 22.28
C THR A 841 -2.95 -31.58 22.49
N GLY A 842 -3.89 -31.58 23.43
CA GLY A 842 -4.58 -30.38 23.91
C GLY A 842 -4.18 -30.02 25.34
N THR A 843 -3.67 -28.82 25.55
CA THR A 843 -3.34 -28.28 26.89
C THR A 843 -4.14 -27.01 27.16
N GLY A 844 -5.04 -27.05 28.14
CA GLY A 844 -5.81 -25.92 28.61
C GLY A 844 -5.41 -25.47 30.01
N ASN A 845 -4.90 -24.25 30.13
CA ASN A 845 -4.48 -23.65 31.39
C ASN A 845 -5.45 -22.52 31.77
N GLY A 846 -6.34 -22.77 32.73
CA GLY A 846 -7.23 -21.77 33.28
C GLY A 846 -6.50 -20.62 34.01
N GLY A 847 -7.00 -19.41 33.81
CA GLY A 847 -6.47 -18.18 34.38
C GLY A 847 -6.62 -18.10 35.90
N LYS A 848 -5.63 -17.49 36.55
CA LYS A 848 -5.59 -17.29 38.02
C LYS A 848 -6.41 -16.09 38.46
N ILE A 849 -6.82 -16.08 39.73
CA ILE A 849 -7.36 -14.90 40.42
C ILE A 849 -6.24 -14.27 41.27
N ASN A 850 -6.16 -12.94 41.30
CA ASN A 850 -5.22 -12.21 42.15
C ASN A 850 -5.81 -11.75 43.50
N SER A 851 -7.13 -11.56 43.61
CA SER A 851 -7.82 -11.21 44.87
C SER A 851 -9.25 -11.79 44.94
N PRO A 852 -9.66 -12.47 46.04
CA PRO A 852 -11.05 -12.90 46.26
C PRO A 852 -12.01 -11.71 46.41
N PRO A 853 -13.31 -11.82 46.04
CA PRO A 853 -14.06 -13.05 45.72
C PRO A 853 -14.31 -13.27 44.21
N GLY A 854 -13.31 -13.68 43.42
CA GLY A 854 -13.47 -14.09 42.01
C GLY A 854 -13.39 -15.60 41.79
N SER A 855 -13.65 -16.08 40.56
CA SER A 855 -13.49 -17.48 40.15
C SER A 855 -12.32 -17.64 39.16
N SER A 856 -11.54 -18.71 39.30
CA SER A 856 -10.50 -19.02 38.30
C SER A 856 -11.12 -19.56 37.03
N GLY A 857 -10.44 -19.35 35.92
CA GLY A 857 -10.88 -19.90 34.65
C GLY A 857 -10.76 -21.41 34.61
N ALA A 858 -11.60 -22.04 33.79
CA ALA A 858 -11.50 -23.47 33.52
C ALA A 858 -10.31 -23.76 32.60
N GLY A 859 -9.60 -24.86 32.89
CA GLY A 859 -8.59 -25.45 32.02
C GLY A 859 -9.13 -26.70 31.35
N THR A 860 -9.27 -26.68 30.02
CA THR A 860 -9.75 -27.81 29.23
C THR A 860 -8.69 -28.23 28.21
N GLY A 861 -8.16 -29.44 28.32
CA GLY A 861 -7.18 -29.97 27.37
C GLY A 861 -7.76 -30.12 25.97
N ILE A 862 -8.67 -31.08 25.82
CA ILE A 862 -9.42 -31.33 24.58
C ILE A 862 -10.92 -31.27 24.88
N GLN A 863 -11.67 -30.52 24.10
CA GLN A 863 -13.12 -30.48 24.10
C GLN A 863 -13.64 -30.96 22.74
N ASN A 864 -14.33 -32.09 22.72
CA ASN A 864 -14.98 -32.67 21.54
C ASN A 864 -16.49 -32.69 21.78
N ILE A 865 -17.23 -31.76 21.19
CA ILE A 865 -18.66 -31.61 21.51
C ILE A 865 -19.56 -32.55 20.70
N LYS A 866 -20.86 -32.50 20.99
CA LYS A 866 -21.85 -33.34 20.31
C LYS A 866 -21.80 -33.21 18.79
N ASN A 867 -21.77 -34.36 18.11
CA ASN A 867 -21.62 -34.54 16.66
C ASN A 867 -20.22 -34.21 16.09
N ALA A 868 -19.27 -33.82 16.93
CA ALA A 868 -17.88 -33.64 16.51
C ALA A 868 -17.13 -34.97 16.54
N THR A 869 -16.12 -35.09 15.68
CA THR A 869 -15.33 -36.31 15.46
C THR A 869 -13.84 -36.03 15.61
N ILE A 870 -13.14 -36.97 16.25
CA ILE A 870 -11.67 -37.08 16.22
C ILE A 870 -11.35 -38.50 15.76
N THR A 871 -10.61 -38.64 14.67
CA THR A 871 -10.19 -39.93 14.09
C THR A 871 -8.68 -39.93 13.88
N THR A 872 -7.99 -41.02 14.24
CA THR A 872 -6.52 -41.07 14.10
C THR A 872 -5.98 -42.11 13.13
N GLY A 873 -6.68 -43.22 12.84
CA GLY A 873 -6.29 -44.06 11.73
C GLY A 873 -6.38 -45.56 11.95
N SER A 874 -5.28 -46.26 11.70
CA SER A 874 -5.15 -47.72 11.96
C SER A 874 -3.75 -48.08 12.47
N ASP A 875 -2.94 -47.07 12.76
CA ASP A 875 -1.56 -47.18 13.23
C ASP A 875 -1.52 -46.75 14.71
N LYS A 876 -0.33 -46.61 15.33
CA LYS A 876 -0.27 -46.44 16.80
C LYS A 876 -0.38 -44.99 17.18
N ASP A 877 -1.57 -44.60 17.61
CA ASP A 877 -1.89 -43.20 17.81
C ASP A 877 -1.87 -42.78 19.27
N THR A 878 -1.70 -41.49 19.49
CA THR A 878 -1.62 -40.89 20.83
C THR A 878 -2.51 -39.66 20.93
N ILE A 879 -3.50 -39.70 21.82
CA ILE A 879 -4.36 -38.56 22.18
C ILE A 879 -4.11 -38.17 23.64
N ILE A 880 -3.74 -36.90 23.88
CA ILE A 880 -3.42 -36.38 25.21
C ILE A 880 -4.20 -35.09 25.49
N GLY A 881 -5.02 -35.11 26.53
CA GLY A 881 -5.71 -33.92 27.03
C GLY A 881 -5.24 -33.54 28.44
N TYR A 882 -4.61 -32.37 28.55
CA TYR A 882 -4.18 -31.76 29.81
C TYR A 882 -5.05 -30.56 30.18
N GLY A 883 -5.90 -30.70 31.20
CA GLY A 883 -6.67 -29.60 31.78
C GLY A 883 -6.08 -29.13 33.09
N ASN A 884 -5.68 -27.87 33.20
CA ASN A 884 -5.07 -27.31 34.40
C ASN A 884 -5.81 -26.07 34.86
N SER A 885 -6.28 -26.04 36.11
CA SER A 885 -6.89 -24.86 36.72
C SER A 885 -6.17 -24.47 38.01
N LEU A 886 -5.77 -23.20 38.09
CA LEU A 886 -4.81 -22.74 39.11
C LEU A 886 -5.43 -21.92 40.25
N GLY A 887 -6.77 -21.82 40.35
CA GLY A 887 -7.43 -21.05 41.41
C GLY A 887 -8.55 -21.78 42.15
N GLU A 888 -9.17 -21.06 43.08
CA GLU A 888 -10.17 -21.57 44.02
C GLU A 888 -11.43 -22.08 43.30
N ASN A 889 -11.83 -23.32 43.59
CA ASN A 889 -13.07 -23.94 43.12
C ASN A 889 -13.25 -24.02 41.58
N ALA A 890 -12.19 -23.96 40.78
CA ALA A 890 -12.30 -24.13 39.34
C ALA A 890 -12.52 -25.59 38.91
N THR A 891 -13.04 -25.73 37.70
CA THR A 891 -13.15 -27.02 37.02
C THR A 891 -12.02 -27.19 36.02
N ALA A 892 -11.46 -28.39 35.94
CA ALA A 892 -10.49 -28.78 34.92
C ALA A 892 -10.91 -30.08 34.24
N TYR A 893 -10.76 -30.13 32.92
CA TYR A 893 -11.06 -31.30 32.09
C TYR A 893 -9.83 -31.68 31.28
N GLY A 894 -9.35 -32.92 31.42
CA GLY A 894 -8.32 -33.44 30.53
C GLY A 894 -8.89 -33.59 29.13
N ILE A 895 -9.87 -34.49 29.00
CA ILE A 895 -10.66 -34.71 27.80
C ILE A 895 -12.15 -34.57 28.14
N PHE A 896 -12.82 -33.61 27.53
CA PHE A 896 -14.28 -33.45 27.54
C PHE A 896 -14.82 -33.98 26.20
N ASN A 897 -15.55 -35.10 26.21
CA ASN A 897 -16.08 -35.73 25.00
C ASN A 897 -17.60 -35.97 25.08
N ASP A 898 -18.36 -35.19 24.31
CA ASP A 898 -19.78 -35.41 24.00
C ASP A 898 -19.98 -35.92 22.55
N GLY A 899 -18.91 -36.00 21.76
CA GLY A 899 -18.88 -36.46 20.38
C GLY A 899 -18.36 -37.90 20.24
N LEU A 900 -17.64 -38.16 19.15
CA LEU A 900 -16.93 -39.41 18.88
C LEU A 900 -15.42 -39.16 18.87
N ILE A 901 -14.68 -40.00 19.58
CA ILE A 901 -13.24 -40.20 19.42
C ILE A 901 -13.06 -41.66 18.97
N ASP A 902 -12.38 -41.87 17.85
CA ASP A 902 -12.15 -43.18 17.25
C ASP A 902 -10.67 -43.31 16.87
N THR A 903 -9.90 -44.10 17.61
CA THR A 903 -8.46 -44.22 17.35
C THR A 903 -8.12 -45.25 16.28
N GLY A 904 -9.06 -46.16 15.97
CA GLY A 904 -8.92 -47.09 14.86
C GLY A 904 -8.42 -48.47 15.26
N ASP A 905 -7.49 -49.03 14.51
CA ASP A 905 -6.83 -50.29 14.84
C ASP A 905 -5.39 -49.99 15.33
N SER A 906 -4.70 -51.00 15.90
CA SER A 906 -3.34 -50.99 16.47
C SER A 906 -3.26 -50.82 17.98
N CYS A 907 -2.27 -50.10 18.53
CA CYS A 907 -2.02 -50.10 19.97
C CYS A 907 -1.99 -48.65 20.42
N ASP A 908 -3.19 -48.12 20.59
CA ASP A 908 -3.41 -46.70 20.75
C ASP A 908 -3.31 -46.26 22.19
N LYS A 909 -3.03 -44.98 22.38
CA LYS A 909 -2.90 -44.38 23.70
C LYS A 909 -3.79 -43.15 23.84
N LEU A 910 -4.70 -43.19 24.80
CA LEU A 910 -5.52 -42.04 25.17
C LEU A 910 -5.30 -41.66 26.64
N THR A 911 -4.81 -40.44 26.88
CA THR A 911 -4.53 -39.92 28.21
C THR A 911 -5.33 -38.65 28.49
N GLY A 912 -6.28 -38.75 29.41
CA GLY A 912 -6.97 -37.60 29.97
C GLY A 912 -6.42 -37.27 31.37
N GLN A 913 -5.80 -36.11 31.53
CA GLN A 913 -5.31 -35.64 32.82
C GLN A 913 -5.88 -34.25 33.16
N ALA A 914 -6.49 -34.14 34.33
CA ALA A 914 -6.94 -32.87 34.89
C ALA A 914 -6.29 -32.57 36.24
N THR A 915 -5.90 -31.31 36.44
CA THR A 915 -5.29 -30.82 37.67
C THR A 915 -5.97 -29.54 38.15
N THR A 916 -6.39 -29.51 39.41
CA THR A 916 -6.76 -28.28 40.13
C THR A 916 -5.85 -28.06 41.34
N THR A 917 -5.53 -26.79 41.64
CA THR A 917 -4.49 -26.45 42.64
C THR A 917 -5.02 -25.97 43.99
N ILE A 918 -6.26 -25.45 44.05
CA ILE A 918 -6.87 -24.92 45.28
C ILE A 918 -8.37 -25.29 45.31
N GLY A 919 -8.69 -26.50 45.75
CA GLY A 919 -10.06 -27.04 45.69
C GLY A 919 -10.59 -27.17 44.24
N GLY A 920 -11.90 -27.30 44.09
CA GLY A 920 -12.55 -27.46 42.78
C GLY A 920 -12.69 -28.90 42.30
N THR A 921 -12.90 -29.06 40.99
CA THR A 921 -13.25 -30.34 40.37
C THR A 921 -12.31 -30.65 39.21
N ALA A 922 -11.70 -31.83 39.23
CA ALA A 922 -10.84 -32.31 38.16
C ALA A 922 -11.42 -33.60 37.56
N TYR A 923 -11.59 -33.64 36.24
CA TYR A 923 -11.96 -34.85 35.51
C TYR A 923 -10.93 -35.16 34.43
N GLY A 924 -10.22 -36.29 34.57
CA GLY A 924 -9.33 -36.78 33.52
C GLY A 924 -10.09 -36.97 32.21
N ILE A 925 -11.22 -37.66 32.25
CA ILE A 925 -12.15 -37.85 31.12
C ILE A 925 -13.58 -37.52 31.58
N TYR A 926 -14.32 -36.73 30.80
CA TYR A 926 -15.69 -36.34 31.11
C TYR A 926 -16.56 -36.30 29.85
N GLY A 927 -17.84 -36.65 29.96
CA GLY A 927 -18.86 -36.34 28.94
C GLY A 927 -19.84 -37.48 28.69
N GLN A 928 -20.66 -37.33 27.65
CA GLN A 928 -21.70 -38.30 27.24
C GLN A 928 -21.42 -38.92 25.86
N GLY A 929 -20.24 -38.67 25.30
CA GLY A 929 -19.80 -39.15 24.00
C GLY A 929 -19.38 -40.62 23.99
N THR A 930 -18.76 -41.02 22.88
CA THR A 930 -18.17 -42.35 22.69
C THR A 930 -16.67 -42.23 22.44
N ILE A 931 -15.89 -43.10 23.07
CA ILE A 931 -14.49 -43.37 22.73
C ILE A 931 -14.45 -44.81 22.20
N ASN A 932 -13.87 -45.01 21.02
CA ASN A 932 -13.65 -46.30 20.37
C ASN A 932 -12.16 -46.46 20.09
N THR A 933 -11.58 -47.62 20.41
CA THR A 933 -10.15 -47.90 20.14
C THR A 933 -9.92 -49.09 19.21
N GLY A 934 -10.98 -49.75 18.75
CA GLY A 934 -10.94 -50.81 17.71
C GLY A 934 -10.01 -51.98 18.00
N ASP A 935 -9.27 -52.47 17.01
CA ASP A 935 -8.50 -53.72 17.14
C ASP A 935 -7.03 -53.46 17.56
N GLY A 936 -6.66 -53.82 18.79
CA GLY A 936 -5.30 -54.19 19.18
C GLY A 936 -5.05 -54.11 20.69
N ASN A 937 -3.95 -53.55 21.17
CA ASN A 937 -3.72 -53.49 22.63
C ASN A 937 -3.67 -52.04 23.07
N ASP A 938 -4.83 -51.51 23.43
CA ASP A 938 -5.03 -50.09 23.65
C ASP A 938 -4.86 -49.70 25.11
N GLU A 939 -4.43 -48.47 25.34
CA GLU A 939 -4.19 -47.91 26.66
C GLU A 939 -5.01 -46.62 26.86
N ILE A 940 -6.02 -46.68 27.73
CA ILE A 940 -6.74 -45.49 28.20
C ILE A 940 -6.37 -45.20 29.66
N THR A 941 -5.87 -43.99 29.92
CA THR A 941 -5.58 -43.51 31.27
C THR A 941 -6.33 -42.22 31.58
N ALA A 942 -7.17 -42.25 32.63
CA ALA A 942 -7.86 -41.08 33.17
C ALA A 942 -7.31 -40.72 34.56
N THR A 943 -6.71 -39.54 34.70
CA THR A 943 -6.10 -39.05 35.94
C THR A 943 -6.72 -37.72 36.36
N SER A 944 -7.17 -37.65 37.61
CA SER A 944 -7.64 -36.41 38.25
C SER A 944 -6.77 -36.07 39.45
N ILE A 945 -6.30 -34.83 39.55
CA ILE A 945 -5.47 -34.34 40.64
C ILE A 945 -6.12 -33.08 41.21
N VAL A 946 -6.34 -33.06 42.52
CA VAL A 946 -6.86 -31.90 43.25
C VAL A 946 -5.92 -31.64 44.43
N ASP A 947 -5.41 -30.41 44.54
CA ASP A 947 -4.49 -29.98 45.61
C ASP A 947 -3.23 -30.86 45.72
N GLY A 948 -2.72 -31.33 44.57
CA GLY A 948 -1.57 -32.25 44.49
C GLY A 948 -1.88 -33.69 44.90
N VAL A 949 -3.14 -34.02 45.19
CA VAL A 949 -3.60 -35.37 45.56
C VAL A 949 -4.36 -35.99 44.39
N GLN A 950 -3.94 -37.18 43.97
CA GLN A 950 -4.67 -37.95 42.96
C GLN A 950 -6.04 -38.38 43.52
N GLN A 951 -7.10 -38.09 42.78
CA GLN A 951 -8.47 -38.42 43.14
C GLN A 951 -8.83 -39.84 42.72
N LYS A 952 -9.74 -40.45 43.47
CA LYS A 952 -10.25 -41.80 43.19
C LYS A 952 -11.24 -41.84 42.02
N VAL A 953 -11.97 -40.75 41.80
CA VAL A 953 -12.90 -40.59 40.68
C VAL A 953 -12.22 -39.73 39.63
N SER A 954 -12.01 -40.29 38.43
CA SER A 954 -11.33 -39.62 37.32
C SER A 954 -12.12 -39.60 36.02
N ILE A 955 -13.26 -40.30 35.97
CA ILE A 955 -14.17 -40.39 34.83
C ILE A 955 -15.59 -39.96 35.27
N ASP A 956 -16.31 -39.17 34.48
CA ASP A 956 -17.72 -38.83 34.78
C ASP A 956 -18.53 -38.44 33.53
N GLY A 957 -19.80 -38.11 33.71
CA GLY A 957 -20.71 -37.66 32.64
C GLY A 957 -21.52 -38.78 31.97
N GLY A 958 -21.17 -40.04 32.20
CA GLY A 958 -21.85 -41.19 31.57
C GLY A 958 -21.28 -41.60 30.23
N ILE A 959 -19.99 -41.34 29.99
CA ILE A 959 -19.29 -41.63 28.75
C ILE A 959 -19.32 -43.13 28.39
N LYS A 960 -19.40 -43.44 27.09
CA LYS A 960 -19.23 -44.81 26.56
C LYS A 960 -17.79 -45.00 26.11
N ILE A 961 -17.16 -46.08 26.55
CA ILE A 961 -15.82 -46.50 26.11
C ILE A 961 -15.94 -47.92 25.55
N ASP A 962 -15.43 -48.11 24.34
CA ASP A 962 -15.42 -49.38 23.60
C ASP A 962 -13.96 -49.69 23.24
N LEU A 963 -13.40 -50.74 23.85
CA LEU A 963 -11.99 -51.10 23.66
C LEU A 963 -11.76 -52.10 22.52
N GLY A 964 -12.84 -52.65 21.95
CA GLY A 964 -12.74 -53.47 20.74
C GLY A 964 -12.08 -54.85 20.94
N THR A 965 -10.98 -55.14 20.24
CA THR A 965 -10.34 -56.48 20.32
C THR A 965 -8.85 -56.44 20.62
N GLY A 966 -8.42 -57.19 21.63
CA GLY A 966 -7.04 -57.52 21.93
C GLY A 966 -6.80 -57.57 23.43
N ASN A 967 -5.69 -57.04 23.95
CA ASN A 967 -5.44 -57.08 25.40
C ASN A 967 -5.35 -55.65 25.92
N ASP A 968 -6.52 -55.09 26.20
CA ASP A 968 -6.66 -53.66 26.43
C ASP A 968 -6.47 -53.31 27.90
N TYR A 969 -6.10 -52.05 28.13
CA TYR A 969 -5.83 -51.53 29.45
C TYR A 969 -6.58 -50.21 29.68
N LEU A 970 -7.50 -50.23 30.64
CA LEU A 970 -8.17 -49.02 31.14
C LEU A 970 -7.76 -48.74 32.58
N LYS A 971 -7.24 -47.55 32.84
CA LYS A 971 -6.99 -47.03 34.19
C LYS A 971 -7.87 -45.82 34.48
N GLY A 972 -8.76 -45.97 35.45
CA GLY A 972 -9.66 -44.92 35.90
C GLY A 972 -10.95 -45.46 36.51
N PHE A 973 -11.71 -44.60 37.18
CA PHE A 973 -13.00 -44.97 37.78
C PHE A 973 -13.97 -43.79 37.78
N GLY A 974 -15.25 -44.10 37.55
CA GLY A 974 -16.38 -43.19 37.78
C GLY A 974 -17.60 -43.51 36.91
N THR A 975 -18.42 -42.52 36.60
CA THR A 975 -19.69 -42.74 35.88
C THR A 975 -19.46 -42.99 34.39
N ALA A 976 -19.35 -44.27 33.99
CA ALA A 976 -19.15 -44.68 32.61
C ALA A 976 -19.73 -46.07 32.31
N THR A 977 -19.94 -46.35 31.02
CA THR A 977 -20.17 -47.71 30.50
C THR A 977 -18.97 -48.10 29.64
N VAL A 978 -18.30 -49.18 30.02
CA VAL A 978 -17.07 -49.64 29.37
C VAL A 978 -17.24 -51.06 28.86
N ASP A 979 -16.95 -51.30 27.59
CA ASP A 979 -16.81 -52.65 27.05
C ASP A 979 -15.35 -52.94 26.76
N GLY A 980 -14.78 -53.92 27.43
CA GLY A 980 -13.43 -54.44 27.15
C GLY A 980 -13.39 -55.26 25.87
N GLY A 981 -14.55 -55.73 25.38
CA GLY A 981 -14.63 -56.41 24.09
C GLY A 981 -14.02 -57.81 24.12
N LYS A 982 -13.10 -58.10 23.19
CA LYS A 982 -12.50 -59.44 23.04
C LYS A 982 -10.99 -59.42 23.27
N GLY A 983 -10.58 -59.97 24.40
CA GLY A 983 -9.33 -60.71 24.52
C GLY A 983 -8.95 -60.92 25.97
N PHE A 984 -7.83 -60.36 26.44
CA PHE A 984 -7.48 -60.39 27.86
C PHE A 984 -7.33 -58.97 28.38
N ASP A 985 -8.46 -58.42 28.82
CA ASP A 985 -8.62 -57.01 29.08
C ASP A 985 -8.47 -56.72 30.57
N THR A 986 -7.76 -55.63 30.88
CA THR A 986 -7.39 -55.24 32.25
C THR A 986 -7.99 -53.89 32.61
N LEU A 987 -8.80 -53.89 33.67
CA LEU A 987 -9.27 -52.67 34.33
C LEU A 987 -8.43 -52.42 35.60
N ASP A 988 -7.68 -51.32 35.60
CA ASP A 988 -6.86 -50.88 36.73
C ASP A 988 -7.63 -49.89 37.63
N LEU A 989 -8.06 -50.42 38.78
CA LEU A 989 -8.70 -49.72 39.88
C LEU A 989 -7.72 -49.52 41.05
N GLY A 990 -6.42 -49.44 40.78
CA GLY A 990 -5.34 -49.29 41.76
C GLY A 990 -5.44 -48.07 42.68
N ALA A 991 -6.39 -47.17 42.44
CA ALA A 991 -6.77 -46.10 43.35
C ALA A 991 -7.62 -46.58 44.56
N PHE A 992 -8.13 -47.82 44.52
CA PHE A 992 -9.00 -48.41 45.53
C PHE A 992 -8.40 -49.69 46.12
N ASN A 993 -8.54 -49.85 47.43
CA ASN A 993 -8.51 -51.19 48.01
C ASN A 993 -9.78 -51.94 47.62
N ARG A 994 -9.73 -53.26 47.44
CA ARG A 994 -10.89 -54.05 46.99
C ARG A 994 -12.13 -53.90 47.88
N SER A 995 -11.93 -53.68 49.18
CA SER A 995 -13.00 -53.51 50.16
C SER A 995 -13.75 -52.17 50.07
N GLU A 996 -13.18 -51.19 49.37
CA GLU A 996 -13.77 -49.85 49.23
C GLU A 996 -14.84 -49.79 48.13
N LEU A 997 -14.90 -50.80 47.27
CA LEU A 997 -15.85 -50.91 46.17
C LEU A 997 -16.89 -52.00 46.44
N LEU A 998 -18.17 -51.65 46.28
CA LEU A 998 -19.21 -52.65 46.13
C LEU A 998 -19.11 -53.21 44.71
N VAL A 999 -18.90 -54.52 44.62
CA VAL A 999 -18.77 -55.20 43.32
C VAL A 999 -19.89 -56.22 43.19
N SER A 1000 -20.60 -56.15 42.06
CA SER A 1000 -21.71 -57.03 41.74
C SER A 1000 -21.63 -57.45 40.25
N GLY A 1001 -22.41 -58.45 39.85
CA GLY A 1001 -22.40 -58.95 38.46
C GLY A 1001 -21.29 -59.96 38.13
N VAL A 1002 -20.21 -60.00 38.92
CA VAL A 1002 -19.11 -60.96 38.77
C VAL A 1002 -19.56 -62.38 39.13
N ILE A 1003 -19.94 -63.16 38.12
CA ILE A 1003 -20.47 -64.53 38.27
C ILE A 1003 -19.63 -65.48 37.40
N SER A 1004 -19.19 -66.60 37.97
CA SER A 1004 -18.47 -67.64 37.23
C SER A 1004 -19.32 -68.19 36.07
N GLY A 1005 -18.74 -68.29 34.87
CA GLY A 1005 -19.41 -68.80 33.67
C GLY A 1005 -20.29 -67.79 32.91
N ASN A 1006 -20.27 -66.51 33.30
CA ASN A 1006 -20.87 -65.43 32.51
C ASN A 1006 -20.02 -65.18 31.25
N THR A 1007 -20.58 -65.38 30.06
CA THR A 1007 -19.84 -65.25 28.79
C THR A 1007 -19.58 -63.81 28.38
N VAL A 1008 -20.16 -62.83 29.08
CA VAL A 1008 -20.01 -61.38 28.79
C VAL A 1008 -19.11 -60.70 29.83
N ASN A 1009 -18.62 -61.43 30.84
CA ASN A 1009 -17.75 -60.91 31.92
C ASN A 1009 -18.26 -59.57 32.50
N SER A 1010 -19.58 -59.48 32.76
CA SER A 1010 -20.16 -58.24 33.26
C SER A 1010 -19.83 -58.00 34.74
N ALA A 1011 -19.52 -56.77 35.09
CA ALA A 1011 -19.27 -56.33 36.45
C ALA A 1011 -19.82 -54.92 36.67
N ASN A 1012 -20.31 -54.65 37.87
CA ASN A 1012 -20.72 -53.32 38.31
C ASN A 1012 -19.96 -52.97 39.58
N PHE A 1013 -19.26 -51.85 39.55
CA PHE A 1013 -18.49 -51.32 40.66
C PHE A 1013 -19.17 -50.05 41.14
N SER A 1014 -19.51 -50.00 42.43
CA SER A 1014 -20.11 -48.82 43.05
C SER A 1014 -19.27 -48.34 44.22
N PHE A 1015 -18.99 -47.05 44.22
CA PHE A 1015 -18.31 -46.34 45.30
C PHE A 1015 -19.28 -45.35 45.93
N ASN A 1016 -19.39 -45.35 47.26
CA ASN A 1016 -20.18 -44.35 47.97
C ASN A 1016 -19.24 -43.22 48.40
N SER A 1017 -19.36 -42.08 47.72
CA SER A 1017 -18.65 -40.85 48.06
C SER A 1017 -19.63 -39.90 48.72
N ASP A 1018 -19.50 -39.71 50.05
CA ASP A 1018 -20.29 -38.76 50.84
C ASP A 1018 -21.82 -38.84 50.64
N GLY A 1019 -22.35 -40.05 50.46
CA GLY A 1019 -23.78 -40.29 50.27
C GLY A 1019 -24.24 -40.36 48.82
N ASN A 1020 -23.35 -40.06 47.86
CA ASN A 1020 -23.60 -40.22 46.43
C ASN A 1020 -22.94 -41.52 45.92
N THR A 1021 -23.74 -42.38 45.31
CA THR A 1021 -23.26 -43.62 44.70
C THR A 1021 -22.78 -43.34 43.28
N ILE A 1022 -21.49 -43.47 43.05
CA ILE A 1022 -20.87 -43.40 41.72
C ILE A 1022 -20.68 -44.83 41.22
N SER A 1023 -21.10 -45.12 39.99
CA SER A 1023 -21.08 -46.48 39.45
C SER A 1023 -20.38 -46.57 38.10
N LEU A 1024 -19.51 -47.57 37.97
CA LEU A 1024 -18.88 -47.98 36.73
C LEU A 1024 -19.47 -49.34 36.31
N SER A 1025 -20.04 -49.39 35.10
CA SER A 1025 -20.56 -50.63 34.51
C SER A 1025 -19.59 -51.13 33.46
N THR A 1026 -19.17 -52.39 33.56
CA THR A 1026 -18.21 -52.98 32.62
C THR A 1026 -18.68 -54.32 32.06
N THR A 1027 -18.26 -54.62 30.84
CA THR A 1027 -18.33 -55.94 30.18
C THR A 1027 -16.97 -56.29 29.57
N GLY A 1028 -16.72 -57.57 29.29
CA GLY A 1028 -15.53 -57.98 28.53
C GLY A 1028 -14.18 -57.77 29.22
N PHE A 1029 -14.10 -57.74 30.56
CA PHE A 1029 -12.81 -57.67 31.29
C PHE A 1029 -12.47 -58.97 31.99
N GLU A 1030 -11.26 -59.49 31.79
CA GLU A 1030 -10.75 -60.70 32.44
C GLU A 1030 -10.09 -60.39 33.78
N LYS A 1031 -9.48 -59.21 33.92
CA LYS A 1031 -8.67 -58.84 35.08
C LYS A 1031 -9.02 -57.47 35.65
N PHE A 1032 -9.11 -57.43 36.98
CA PHE A 1032 -9.27 -56.20 37.76
C PHE A 1032 -8.09 -56.05 38.73
N ILE A 1033 -7.41 -54.91 38.69
CA ILE A 1033 -6.29 -54.58 39.59
C ILE A 1033 -6.78 -53.61 40.67
N PHE A 1034 -6.45 -53.88 41.92
CA PHE A 1034 -6.72 -53.02 43.08
C PHE A 1034 -5.39 -52.66 43.77
N ALA A 1035 -5.40 -51.66 44.64
CA ALA A 1035 -4.21 -51.24 45.38
C ALA A 1035 -3.60 -52.36 46.25
N ASP A 1036 -4.44 -53.26 46.77
CA ASP A 1036 -4.08 -54.32 47.72
C ASP A 1036 -4.18 -55.74 47.16
N SER A 1037 -4.72 -55.90 45.95
CA SER A 1037 -5.08 -57.21 45.40
C SER A 1037 -5.37 -57.17 43.90
N SER A 1038 -5.63 -58.33 43.30
CA SER A 1038 -6.16 -58.44 41.93
C SER A 1038 -7.24 -59.52 41.88
N LEU A 1039 -8.24 -59.32 41.03
CA LEU A 1039 -9.31 -60.29 40.76
C LEU A 1039 -9.25 -60.69 39.28
N ASP A 1040 -9.25 -61.98 39.00
CA ASP A 1040 -9.17 -62.51 37.64
C ASP A 1040 -10.29 -63.53 37.43
N TYR A 1041 -11.08 -63.40 36.35
CA TYR A 1041 -12.17 -64.33 36.05
C TYR A 1041 -11.68 -65.77 35.88
N SER A 1042 -10.44 -65.98 35.41
CA SER A 1042 -9.84 -67.31 35.30
C SER A 1042 -9.57 -67.98 36.66
N THR A 1043 -9.56 -67.20 37.74
CA THR A 1043 -9.36 -67.69 39.11
C THR A 1043 -10.67 -67.94 39.86
N LEU A 1044 -11.82 -67.58 39.28
CA LEU A 1044 -13.14 -67.90 39.83
C LEU A 1044 -13.41 -69.40 39.67
N VAL A 1045 -13.24 -70.16 40.75
CA VAL A 1045 -13.47 -71.60 40.74
C VAL A 1045 -14.98 -71.86 40.54
N ASN A 1046 -15.32 -72.68 39.55
CA ASN A 1046 -16.69 -73.18 39.37
C ASN A 1046 -17.12 -74.02 40.59
N GLY A 1047 -17.92 -73.43 41.49
CA GLY A 1047 -18.68 -74.13 42.53
C GLY A 1047 -18.81 -73.29 43.81
N ALA A 1048 -20.00 -73.01 44.36
CA ALA A 1048 -21.35 -73.53 44.12
C ALA A 1048 -22.39 -72.48 44.55
#